data_AF-A0A5C6D0S5-F1
#
_entry.id   AF-A0A5C6D0S5-F1
#
_cell.length_a   1.000
_cell.length_b   1.000
_cell.length_c   1.000
_cell.angle_alpha   90.00
_cell.angle_beta   90.00
_cell.angle_gamma   90.00
#
_symmetry.space_group_name_H-M   'P 1'
#
loop_
_entity.id
_entity.type
_entity.pdbx_description
1 polymer ?
#
loop_
_entity_poly.entity_id
_entity_poly.type
_entity_poly.pdbx_seq_one_letter_code
_entity_poly.pdbx_strand_id
1 'polypeptide(L)'
;MRYLVLIGVLTLLCVCNTSELAEAQVKAFPEAEGFGQFATGARTNLGSASVYHVTNLNDSGTGSFRDAVSQSNRFVVFDVGGILEPSSPLTFASNLTIAGQTAPGGFSVYGNRAAFHGANNLISRHWAVRLGTSQGRVDAASIVRGTNMMFDHMSITWGVDGTFDINPDTGQIIDNLTIQNSIIGQGLDVVGHSTGGLMQPGDGSRFSIIKSLFTDNVTRNPKVRGENEFINNVVYGWESAGYIMGDTAGTSHANVEGNYFIEGPIDGSAPFKDGTPTFHIYANDNWVDSNRDGILNGTLNTSYPGADVVATRHAFPTNTAMTAQQAVAHVVENAGVSIIRDAVDTRLMQEVTSYGTLGGVIVRESDLFPGYGTNPIYLNPRARLVDADKDGIADNWELSRGLNPANAIDWKGLNGAGYIRLEEYLNELGGDGTVVTSAGGSWANASSWISGVPTLADDAIATGNLSLTGGHAFARRLNVDGSMNVTGGTLDVFDTATLSHSLTISDGQVTSGRTLVATPSQAGAITIGTGGMLQTGTIASAGGTATLIFNGGMFRATGVPDIKVATTLGAVGGTIDTNGYSGEISGNISGTGGFTKRGAGSLTLSGVNTFSGPVLIQEGSVKLGPTASISNVSSVELEAGTTLDASAVSGGLILGNSQTIAGKGTITGNLTATAGSLVRPYGEKTGSVHTIGIQAEDLNLSSDWAVFDNAVHGTGNGGSYNGSGLFGGGIVMVNNESLSAPLASGLISTTVDIPQAGAWYLFARIAEPSLSVIPGDTSTSAGGNNSLWVSGHSTILQTTTSFYEEVQSPDNAADAAKWVKLSPSLPALAGVWTALNAGIDYNLSVGQKSFAIGGREVGTILDGFVLTTANLDSFQLDTALNGSTGFLLGSTLTVDGNYTQSSGAKMAIEIGSADSYNKLTVNGLASLGGMLDVVLADDYQPRAGEIFEILSASNGIAGTFSEGISWPALSGLLQWGISYESGTNRVLLDVSTPFTADFDGDGDVDEFDLARWQSSYDSTVNGDSDGDFDTDGFDFLTWQREFTGDLSSPLSASTHVPEPSSVVALLGLATISILSRPRYL
;
A
#
# COMPACT_ATOMS: atom_id res chain seq x y z
N MET A 1 98.89 1.90 15.17
CA MET A 1 98.65 1.09 16.38
C MET A 1 97.44 0.21 16.09
N ARG A 2 97.69 -1.06 15.73
CA ARG A 2 97.36 -2.26 16.53
C ARG A 2 95.87 -2.64 16.52
N TYR A 3 95.55 -3.61 15.66
CA TYR A 3 94.64 -4.77 15.80
C TYR A 3 93.20 -4.56 16.29
N LEU A 4 92.19 -4.98 15.51
CA LEU A 4 91.60 -6.35 15.45
C LEU A 4 90.62 -6.41 14.24
N VAL A 5 90.85 -7.21 13.19
CA VAL A 5 90.56 -8.65 12.96
C VAL A 5 89.27 -8.86 12.13
N LEU A 6 89.48 -9.42 10.93
CA LEU A 6 88.63 -10.32 10.13
C LEU A 6 87.09 -10.20 10.27
N ILE A 7 86.42 -9.83 9.18
CA ILE A 7 85.38 -10.65 8.51
C ILE A 7 85.25 -10.10 7.09
N GLY A 8 85.86 -10.82 6.15
CA GLY A 8 85.56 -10.73 4.73
C GLY A 8 84.85 -12.01 4.33
N VAL A 9 83.63 -11.86 3.82
CA VAL A 9 83.02 -12.70 2.77
C VAL A 9 83.08 -14.21 3.04
N LEU A 10 82.12 -14.69 3.85
CA LEU A 10 81.53 -16.01 3.66
C LEU A 10 80.03 -15.81 3.40
N THR A 11 79.63 -16.01 2.15
CA THR A 11 78.41 -16.73 1.73
C THR A 11 77.20 -16.66 2.67
N LEU A 12 76.28 -15.75 2.33
CA LEU A 12 74.86 -16.01 2.08
C LEU A 12 74.34 -17.41 2.53
N LEU A 13 74.10 -17.55 3.82
CA LEU A 13 73.25 -18.59 4.41
C LEU A 13 72.67 -18.03 5.72
N CYS A 14 72.15 -16.81 5.66
CA CYS A 14 71.11 -16.40 6.59
C CYS A 14 69.83 -16.99 6.02
N VAL A 15 69.35 -18.06 6.64
CA VAL A 15 68.03 -18.63 6.41
C VAL A 15 67.05 -17.46 6.46
N CYS A 16 66.58 -17.06 5.27
CA CYS A 16 65.42 -16.23 5.12
C CYS A 16 64.26 -17.09 5.60
N ASN A 17 64.00 -17.09 6.90
CA ASN A 17 62.66 -17.40 7.39
C ASN A 17 61.80 -16.20 6.98
N THR A 18 61.51 -16.10 5.68
CA THR A 18 60.23 -15.57 5.25
C THR A 18 59.21 -16.57 5.77
N SER A 19 58.84 -16.45 7.04
CA SER A 19 57.48 -16.78 7.41
C SER A 19 56.63 -15.85 6.54
N GLU A 20 56.24 -16.34 5.37
CA GLU A 20 55.00 -15.89 4.74
C GLU A 20 53.97 -15.97 5.87
N LEU A 21 53.60 -14.80 6.40
CA LEU A 21 52.37 -14.68 7.16
C LEU A 21 51.30 -15.06 6.14
N ALA A 22 50.93 -16.34 6.11
CA ALA A 22 49.76 -16.79 5.40
C ALA A 22 48.60 -16.01 6.01
N GLU A 23 48.09 -15.01 5.28
CA GLU A 23 46.86 -14.35 5.68
C GLU A 23 45.79 -15.43 5.79
N ALA A 24 45.16 -15.53 6.97
CA ALA A 24 44.11 -16.51 7.20
C ALA A 24 42.99 -16.28 6.18
N GLN A 25 42.47 -17.37 5.60
CA GLN A 25 41.38 -17.28 4.62
C GLN A 25 40.18 -16.56 5.24
N VAL A 26 39.67 -15.53 4.56
CA VAL A 26 38.53 -14.75 5.02
C VAL A 26 37.27 -15.63 4.99
N LYS A 27 36.56 -15.69 6.12
CA LYS A 27 35.28 -16.42 6.24
C LYS A 27 34.18 -15.74 5.42
N ALA A 28 33.07 -16.45 5.16
CA ALA A 28 31.86 -15.92 4.54
C ALA A 28 31.37 -14.65 5.26
N PHE A 29 31.36 -14.71 6.59
CA PHE A 29 31.14 -13.62 7.54
C PHE A 29 31.81 -14.02 8.88
N PRO A 30 32.04 -13.09 9.82
CA PRO A 30 32.87 -13.35 11.00
C PRO A 30 32.42 -14.57 11.82
N GLU A 31 31.11 -14.74 11.97
CA GLU A 31 30.44 -15.79 12.74
C GLU A 31 30.25 -17.11 11.95
N ALA A 32 30.69 -17.19 10.69
CA ALA A 32 30.50 -18.40 9.89
C ALA A 32 31.33 -19.58 10.45
N GLU A 33 30.69 -20.73 10.60
CA GLU A 33 31.29 -21.97 11.10
C GLU A 33 31.08 -23.14 10.14
N GLY A 34 31.62 -24.32 10.48
CA GLY A 34 31.43 -25.53 9.68
C GLY A 34 32.23 -25.60 8.40
N PHE A 35 31.93 -26.62 7.59
CA PHE A 35 32.61 -26.86 6.32
C PHE A 35 32.32 -25.79 5.26
N GLY A 36 31.20 -25.06 5.36
CA GLY A 36 30.80 -23.98 4.46
C GLY A 36 31.37 -22.61 4.82
N GLN A 37 32.08 -22.46 5.95
CA GLN A 37 32.49 -21.16 6.50
C GLN A 37 33.35 -20.29 5.58
N PHE A 38 33.94 -20.87 4.53
CA PHE A 38 34.78 -20.16 3.56
C PHE A 38 34.09 -19.92 2.21
N ALA A 39 32.77 -20.11 2.12
CA ALA A 39 32.02 -19.60 0.99
C ALA A 39 32.31 -18.10 0.83
N THR A 40 32.55 -17.67 -0.40
CA THR A 40 32.87 -16.27 -0.73
C THR A 40 31.72 -15.56 -1.43
N GLY A 41 30.69 -16.29 -1.85
CA GLY A 41 29.54 -15.70 -2.54
C GLY A 41 29.98 -14.85 -3.74
N ALA A 42 29.39 -13.67 -3.88
CA ALA A 42 29.72 -12.76 -4.97
C ALA A 42 31.13 -12.12 -4.88
N ARG A 43 31.77 -12.11 -3.70
CA ARG A 43 33.13 -11.58 -3.52
C ARG A 43 34.18 -12.31 -4.36
N THR A 44 33.94 -13.58 -4.69
CA THR A 44 34.86 -14.42 -5.49
C THR A 44 35.34 -13.75 -6.78
N ASN A 45 34.49 -12.92 -7.40
CA ASN A 45 34.79 -12.21 -8.63
C ASN A 45 34.42 -10.73 -8.51
N LEU A 46 35.00 -10.04 -7.53
CA LEU A 46 34.71 -8.65 -7.21
C LEU A 46 34.80 -7.69 -8.41
N GLY A 47 35.64 -8.00 -9.40
CA GLY A 47 35.77 -7.23 -10.65
C GLY A 47 34.47 -7.20 -11.47
N SER A 48 33.77 -8.33 -11.57
CA SER A 48 32.47 -8.43 -12.25
C SER A 48 31.27 -8.44 -11.30
N ALA A 49 31.50 -8.35 -10.00
CA ALA A 49 30.43 -8.36 -9.02
C ALA A 49 29.62 -7.07 -9.08
N SER A 50 28.31 -7.20 -8.91
CA SER A 50 27.34 -6.10 -8.83
C SER A 50 26.46 -6.22 -7.59
N VAL A 51 25.94 -5.09 -7.12
CA VAL A 51 24.85 -5.02 -6.15
C VAL A 51 23.54 -4.99 -6.93
N TYR A 52 22.61 -5.87 -6.58
CA TYR A 52 21.30 -5.97 -7.21
C TYR A 52 20.23 -5.72 -6.14
N HIS A 53 19.39 -4.71 -6.38
CA HIS A 53 18.29 -4.34 -5.50
C HIS A 53 17.01 -5.06 -5.91
N VAL A 54 16.43 -5.81 -4.97
CA VAL A 54 15.05 -6.30 -5.07
C VAL A 54 14.14 -5.13 -4.68
N THR A 55 13.40 -4.58 -5.64
CA THR A 55 12.58 -3.37 -5.48
C THR A 55 11.08 -3.64 -5.59
N ASN A 56 10.68 -4.88 -5.91
CA ASN A 56 9.28 -5.29 -5.95
C ASN A 56 9.11 -6.76 -5.53
N LEU A 57 7.88 -7.14 -5.20
CA LEU A 57 7.48 -8.51 -4.83
C LEU A 57 6.87 -9.29 -6.01
N ASN A 58 7.09 -8.84 -7.25
CA ASN A 58 6.62 -9.58 -8.42
C ASN A 58 7.45 -10.86 -8.60
N ASP A 59 6.87 -11.92 -9.15
CA ASP A 59 7.59 -13.19 -9.39
C ASP A 59 8.70 -13.07 -10.44
N SER A 60 8.61 -12.12 -11.37
CA SER A 60 9.59 -11.95 -12.44
C SER A 60 9.73 -10.48 -12.88
N GLY A 61 10.68 -10.22 -13.79
CA GLY A 61 11.01 -8.88 -14.26
C GLY A 61 12.09 -8.19 -13.43
N THR A 62 12.57 -7.05 -13.93
CA THR A 62 13.60 -6.22 -13.26
C THR A 62 13.14 -5.82 -11.86
N GLY A 63 14.05 -5.89 -10.89
CA GLY A 63 13.77 -5.60 -9.49
C GLY A 63 13.10 -6.75 -8.72
N SER A 64 12.79 -7.89 -9.36
CA SER A 64 12.26 -9.06 -8.66
C SER A 64 13.36 -9.93 -8.04
N PHE A 65 13.02 -10.68 -6.98
CA PHE A 65 13.95 -11.63 -6.38
C PHE A 65 14.38 -12.73 -7.35
N ARG A 66 13.47 -13.21 -8.20
CA ARG A 66 13.78 -14.23 -9.21
C ARG A 66 14.81 -13.73 -10.21
N ASP A 67 14.67 -12.49 -10.70
CA ASP A 67 15.69 -11.91 -11.58
C ASP A 67 17.01 -11.76 -10.82
N ALA A 68 16.98 -11.29 -9.56
CA ALA A 68 18.16 -11.11 -8.74
C ALA A 68 19.03 -12.38 -8.65
N VAL A 69 18.41 -13.54 -8.37
CA VAL A 69 19.12 -14.82 -8.19
C VAL A 69 19.42 -15.59 -9.49
N SER A 70 18.93 -15.10 -10.64
CA SER A 70 19.09 -15.78 -11.94
C SER A 70 20.49 -15.67 -12.55
N GLN A 71 21.32 -14.71 -12.10
CA GLN A 71 22.66 -14.47 -12.63
C GLN A 71 23.74 -14.54 -11.55
N SER A 72 24.95 -14.93 -11.96
CA SER A 72 26.09 -15.06 -11.05
C SER A 72 26.74 -13.73 -10.68
N ASN A 73 27.53 -13.75 -9.59
CA ASN A 73 28.35 -12.64 -9.09
C ASN A 73 27.51 -11.44 -8.60
N ARG A 74 26.41 -11.71 -7.89
CA ARG A 74 25.53 -10.67 -7.36
C ARG A 74 25.46 -10.69 -5.83
N PHE A 75 25.61 -9.51 -5.25
CA PHE A 75 25.11 -9.22 -3.92
C PHE A 75 23.64 -8.82 -4.07
N VAL A 76 22.74 -9.67 -3.58
CA VAL A 76 21.29 -9.43 -3.63
C VAL A 76 20.89 -8.75 -2.33
N VAL A 77 20.47 -7.49 -2.43
CA VAL A 77 19.95 -6.65 -1.33
C VAL A 77 18.50 -6.28 -1.60
N PHE A 78 17.76 -5.87 -0.58
CA PHE A 78 16.31 -5.68 -0.64
C PHE A 78 15.93 -4.25 -0.27
N ASP A 79 15.25 -3.57 -1.19
CA ASP A 79 14.60 -2.27 -0.97
C ASP A 79 13.15 -2.43 -0.50
N VAL A 80 12.57 -3.62 -0.68
CA VAL A 80 11.22 -4.00 -0.24
C VAL A 80 11.25 -5.27 0.59
N GLY A 81 10.40 -5.36 1.60
CA GLY A 81 10.14 -6.57 2.38
C GLY A 81 8.72 -7.06 2.15
N GLY A 82 8.42 -8.25 2.67
CA GLY A 82 7.12 -8.90 2.52
C GLY A 82 7.22 -10.30 1.92
N ILE A 83 6.15 -10.73 1.26
CA ILE A 83 5.99 -12.09 0.77
C ILE A 83 5.97 -12.09 -0.75
N LEU A 84 6.87 -12.87 -1.33
CA LEU A 84 6.87 -13.23 -2.75
C LEU A 84 6.10 -14.55 -2.93
N GLU A 85 5.18 -14.59 -3.88
CA GLU A 85 4.44 -15.81 -4.25
C GLU A 85 4.90 -16.33 -5.62
N PRO A 86 5.97 -17.15 -5.67
CA PRO A 86 6.51 -17.63 -6.93
C PRO A 86 5.58 -18.62 -7.66
N SER A 87 5.37 -18.40 -8.96
CA SER A 87 4.56 -19.28 -9.82
C SER A 87 5.22 -20.64 -10.11
N SER A 88 6.53 -20.74 -9.90
CA SER A 88 7.35 -21.92 -10.16
C SER A 88 8.55 -22.00 -9.20
N PRO A 89 9.23 -23.17 -9.08
CA PRO A 89 10.40 -23.29 -8.21
C PRO A 89 11.45 -22.20 -8.45
N LEU A 90 12.00 -21.65 -7.38
CA LEU A 90 13.13 -20.70 -7.46
C LEU A 90 14.42 -21.47 -7.70
N THR A 91 15.25 -20.99 -8.62
CA THR A 91 16.57 -21.58 -8.93
C THR A 91 17.65 -20.51 -8.79
N PHE A 92 18.86 -20.93 -8.44
CA PHE A 92 19.90 -20.01 -7.98
C PHE A 92 21.18 -20.19 -8.79
N ALA A 93 21.72 -19.09 -9.31
CA ALA A 93 23.02 -19.07 -9.96
C ALA A 93 24.18 -19.28 -8.97
N SER A 94 25.39 -19.51 -9.49
CA SER A 94 26.61 -19.59 -8.66
C SER A 94 27.13 -18.20 -8.28
N ASN A 95 27.99 -18.11 -7.25
CA ASN A 95 28.64 -16.88 -6.78
C ASN A 95 27.64 -15.81 -6.35
N LEU A 96 26.74 -16.17 -5.43
CA LEU A 96 25.70 -15.29 -4.93
C LEU A 96 25.90 -15.02 -3.44
N THR A 97 25.61 -13.78 -3.04
CA THR A 97 25.40 -13.41 -1.64
C THR A 97 23.99 -12.85 -1.53
N ILE A 98 23.07 -13.59 -0.91
CA ILE A 98 21.68 -13.18 -0.68
C ILE A 98 21.57 -12.66 0.75
N ALA A 99 21.31 -11.36 0.90
CA ALA A 99 21.35 -10.65 2.17
C ALA A 99 19.93 -10.22 2.61
N GLY A 100 19.13 -11.18 3.06
CA GLY A 100 17.75 -10.94 3.51
C GLY A 100 17.64 -9.95 4.67
N GLN A 101 18.70 -9.75 5.45
CA GLN A 101 18.76 -8.75 6.53
C GLN A 101 18.60 -7.30 6.06
N THR A 102 18.76 -7.04 4.77
CA THR A 102 18.51 -5.72 4.18
C THR A 102 17.02 -5.44 3.95
N ALA A 103 16.15 -6.45 3.95
CA ALA A 103 14.73 -6.28 3.66
C ALA A 103 14.01 -5.42 4.74
N PRO A 104 13.32 -4.34 4.35
CA PRO A 104 12.52 -3.55 5.29
C PRO A 104 11.31 -4.36 5.74
N GLY A 105 11.39 -4.95 6.93
CA GLY A 105 10.32 -5.77 7.50
C GLY A 105 10.41 -7.26 7.18
N GLY A 106 11.57 -7.78 6.78
CA GLY A 106 11.77 -9.21 6.51
C GLY A 106 11.30 -9.64 5.11
N PHE A 107 11.74 -10.83 4.67
CA PHE A 107 11.42 -11.37 3.35
C PHE A 107 11.13 -12.87 3.42
N SER A 108 10.02 -13.27 2.80
CA SER A 108 9.57 -14.67 2.70
C SER A 108 9.18 -15.01 1.26
N VAL A 109 9.37 -16.27 0.89
CA VAL A 109 8.72 -16.86 -0.28
C VAL A 109 7.63 -17.82 0.18
N TYR A 110 6.44 -17.74 -0.42
CA TYR A 110 5.29 -18.57 -0.06
C TYR A 110 4.71 -19.32 -1.25
N GLY A 111 4.32 -20.58 -1.04
CA GLY A 111 3.57 -21.36 -2.04
C GLY A 111 4.41 -22.10 -3.08
N ASN A 112 5.74 -21.93 -3.09
CA ASN A 112 6.64 -22.74 -3.92
C ASN A 112 8.02 -22.96 -3.27
N ARG A 113 8.80 -23.88 -3.83
CA ARG A 113 10.07 -24.34 -3.26
C ARG A 113 11.29 -23.52 -3.71
N ALA A 114 12.33 -23.55 -2.87
CA ALA A 114 13.67 -23.06 -3.19
C ALA A 114 14.59 -24.22 -3.61
N ALA A 115 14.90 -24.30 -4.91
CA ALA A 115 15.77 -25.33 -5.47
C ALA A 115 17.19 -24.78 -5.71
N PHE A 116 18.09 -24.97 -4.74
CA PHE A 116 19.49 -24.54 -4.80
C PHE A 116 20.36 -25.44 -5.69
N HIS A 117 19.75 -26.07 -6.70
CA HIS A 117 20.34 -27.08 -7.55
C HIS A 117 21.40 -26.46 -8.46
N GLY A 118 22.68 -26.76 -8.22
CA GLY A 118 23.77 -26.30 -9.08
C GLY A 118 24.27 -24.89 -8.79
N ALA A 119 23.78 -24.25 -7.72
CA ALA A 119 24.51 -23.14 -7.13
C ALA A 119 25.89 -23.66 -6.67
N ASN A 120 26.93 -22.87 -6.86
CA ASN A 120 28.23 -23.11 -6.25
C ASN A 120 28.66 -21.79 -5.63
N ASN A 121 29.31 -21.85 -4.46
CA ASN A 121 29.78 -20.66 -3.79
C ASN A 121 28.63 -19.68 -3.50
N LEU A 122 27.71 -20.10 -2.63
CA LEU A 122 26.50 -19.37 -2.24
C LEU A 122 26.58 -18.98 -0.77
N ILE A 123 26.24 -17.73 -0.45
CA ILE A 123 25.93 -17.28 0.90
C ILE A 123 24.46 -16.84 0.88
N SER A 124 23.61 -17.42 1.74
CA SER A 124 22.19 -17.10 1.83
C SER A 124 21.81 -16.86 3.28
N ARG A 125 21.31 -15.66 3.60
CA ARG A 125 21.07 -15.26 4.99
C ARG A 125 19.74 -14.54 5.21
N HIS A 126 19.11 -14.77 6.37
CA HIS A 126 18.02 -13.95 6.93
C HIS A 126 16.75 -13.84 6.07
N TRP A 127 16.28 -14.95 5.49
CA TRP A 127 14.97 -15.00 4.81
C TRP A 127 14.30 -16.38 4.93
N ALA A 128 13.01 -16.44 4.66
CA ALA A 128 12.21 -17.65 4.88
C ALA A 128 11.62 -18.27 3.60
N VAL A 129 11.45 -19.60 3.64
CA VAL A 129 10.78 -20.42 2.63
C VAL A 129 9.59 -21.12 3.28
N ARG A 130 8.41 -20.86 2.76
CA ARG A 130 7.13 -21.32 3.28
C ARG A 130 6.38 -22.07 2.19
N LEU A 131 6.59 -23.38 2.06
CA LEU A 131 6.07 -24.12 0.90
C LEU A 131 4.53 -24.23 0.91
N GLY A 132 3.95 -24.70 2.03
CA GLY A 132 2.53 -24.98 2.14
C GLY A 132 2.08 -26.21 1.36
N THR A 133 0.77 -26.41 1.21
CA THR A 133 0.20 -27.62 0.59
C THR A 133 0.06 -27.58 -0.94
N SER A 134 0.23 -26.42 -1.57
CA SER A 134 -0.15 -26.18 -2.96
C SER A 134 0.63 -27.00 -4.00
N GLN A 135 1.88 -27.36 -3.70
CA GLN A 135 2.78 -28.06 -4.65
C GLN A 135 2.72 -29.60 -4.58
N GLY A 136 1.88 -30.15 -3.70
CA GLY A 136 1.85 -31.59 -3.44
C GLY A 136 3.15 -32.09 -2.80
N ARG A 137 3.53 -33.35 -3.08
CA ARG A 137 4.67 -34.00 -2.42
C ARG A 137 6.02 -33.54 -3.00
N VAL A 138 6.54 -32.44 -2.48
CA VAL A 138 7.87 -31.90 -2.82
C VAL A 138 8.58 -31.35 -1.58
N ASP A 139 9.90 -31.16 -1.70
CA ASP A 139 10.69 -30.51 -0.66
C ASP A 139 10.48 -28.99 -0.65
N ALA A 140 10.48 -28.36 0.53
CA ALA A 140 10.44 -26.90 0.63
C ALA A 140 11.76 -26.27 0.16
N ALA A 141 12.90 -26.85 0.57
CA ALA A 141 14.21 -26.53 0.03
C ALA A 141 14.98 -27.80 -0.32
N SER A 142 15.77 -27.77 -1.39
CA SER A 142 16.57 -28.94 -1.80
C SER A 142 17.88 -28.59 -2.50
N ILE A 143 18.88 -29.48 -2.34
CA ILE A 143 20.17 -29.47 -3.04
C ILE A 143 20.44 -30.86 -3.59
N VAL A 144 20.62 -30.93 -4.91
CA VAL A 144 20.97 -32.18 -5.62
C VAL A 144 22.35 -32.18 -6.28
N ARG A 145 23.02 -31.01 -6.26
CA ARG A 145 24.39 -30.78 -6.74
C ARG A 145 24.83 -29.38 -6.34
N GLY A 146 26.12 -29.20 -6.06
CA GLY A 146 26.72 -27.90 -5.76
C GLY A 146 27.69 -27.94 -4.58
N THR A 147 28.61 -26.98 -4.50
CA THR A 147 29.67 -26.96 -3.46
C THR A 147 29.88 -25.57 -2.87
N ASN A 148 30.44 -25.52 -1.65
CA ASN A 148 30.80 -24.30 -0.94
C ASN A 148 29.57 -23.41 -0.68
N MET A 149 28.68 -23.85 0.20
CA MET A 149 27.43 -23.14 0.50
C MET A 149 27.29 -22.82 1.97
N MET A 150 26.79 -21.62 2.25
CA MET A 150 26.49 -21.13 3.59
C MET A 150 25.02 -20.71 3.67
N PHE A 151 24.25 -21.41 4.50
CA PHE A 151 22.88 -21.07 4.87
C PHE A 151 22.89 -20.66 6.34
N ASP A 152 22.58 -19.41 6.61
CA ASP A 152 22.65 -18.83 7.96
C ASP A 152 21.38 -18.05 8.24
N HIS A 153 20.72 -18.22 9.39
CA HIS A 153 19.45 -17.51 9.65
C HIS A 153 18.36 -17.74 8.61
N MET A 154 18.31 -18.95 8.04
CA MET A 154 17.22 -19.36 7.15
C MET A 154 16.07 -19.91 7.99
N SER A 155 14.82 -19.64 7.58
CA SER A 155 13.66 -20.35 8.13
C SER A 155 12.92 -21.11 7.04
N ILE A 156 12.91 -22.43 7.10
CA ILE A 156 12.35 -23.29 6.06
C ILE A 156 11.30 -24.17 6.71
N THR A 157 10.06 -24.04 6.26
CA THR A 157 8.95 -24.80 6.83
C THR A 157 8.01 -25.34 5.77
N TRP A 158 7.14 -26.25 6.22
CA TRP A 158 5.98 -26.74 5.46
C TRP A 158 6.34 -27.57 4.23
N GLY A 159 7.47 -28.27 4.25
CA GLY A 159 7.80 -29.30 3.26
C GLY A 159 6.83 -30.48 3.35
N VAL A 160 6.37 -31.02 2.21
CA VAL A 160 5.44 -32.17 2.17
C VAL A 160 6.19 -33.50 2.04
N ASP A 161 7.41 -33.48 1.49
CA ASP A 161 8.36 -34.60 1.52
C ASP A 161 9.50 -34.26 2.52
N GLY A 162 10.53 -33.55 2.09
CA GLY A 162 11.56 -32.94 2.93
C GLY A 162 11.30 -31.47 3.24
N THR A 163 11.62 -31.01 4.45
CA THR A 163 11.66 -29.56 4.68
C THR A 163 12.94 -28.98 4.07
N PHE A 164 14.12 -29.54 4.38
CA PHE A 164 15.35 -29.24 3.68
C PHE A 164 16.16 -30.50 3.37
N ASP A 165 16.19 -30.89 2.09
CA ASP A 165 16.87 -32.11 1.64
C ASP A 165 18.21 -31.82 0.92
N ILE A 166 19.22 -32.64 1.23
CA ILE A 166 20.54 -32.67 0.59
C ILE A 166 20.77 -34.09 0.08
N ASN A 167 20.57 -34.29 -1.21
CA ASN A 167 20.61 -35.62 -1.81
C ASN A 167 21.10 -35.54 -3.26
N PRO A 168 22.34 -35.99 -3.56
CA PRO A 168 22.93 -35.80 -4.87
C PRO A 168 22.21 -36.63 -5.95
N ASP A 169 22.02 -36.03 -7.12
CA ASP A 169 21.74 -36.79 -8.33
C ASP A 169 22.87 -37.80 -8.59
N THR A 170 22.56 -38.89 -9.30
CA THR A 170 23.58 -39.92 -9.60
C THR A 170 24.79 -39.30 -10.31
N GLY A 171 25.97 -39.47 -9.72
CA GLY A 171 27.24 -38.95 -10.26
C GLY A 171 27.50 -37.46 -9.98
N GLN A 172 26.67 -36.79 -9.20
CA GLN A 172 26.90 -35.43 -8.70
C GLN A 172 27.51 -35.44 -7.30
N ILE A 173 28.14 -34.33 -6.93
CA ILE A 173 28.75 -34.12 -5.62
C ILE A 173 28.06 -32.93 -4.95
N ILE A 174 27.82 -33.07 -3.65
CA ILE A 174 27.52 -31.96 -2.75
C ILE A 174 28.64 -31.92 -1.71
N ASP A 175 29.31 -30.80 -1.46
CA ASP A 175 30.42 -30.73 -0.49
C ASP A 175 30.63 -29.31 0.05
N ASN A 176 31.29 -29.19 1.21
CA ASN A 176 31.58 -27.92 1.90
C ASN A 176 30.31 -27.08 2.13
N LEU A 177 29.34 -27.64 2.84
CA LEU A 177 28.08 -26.97 3.13
C LEU A 177 27.90 -26.74 4.63
N THR A 178 27.32 -25.62 5.01
CA THR A 178 26.87 -25.39 6.37
C THR A 178 25.47 -24.79 6.40
N ILE A 179 24.63 -25.37 7.26
CA ILE A 179 23.39 -24.78 7.74
C ILE A 179 23.66 -24.34 9.18
N GLN A 180 23.54 -23.06 9.49
CA GLN A 180 23.69 -22.58 10.85
C GLN A 180 22.60 -21.60 11.25
N ASN A 181 22.36 -21.44 12.55
CA ASN A 181 21.37 -20.48 13.09
C ASN A 181 20.02 -20.54 12.35
N SER A 182 19.60 -21.71 11.85
CA SER A 182 18.45 -21.82 10.94
C SER A 182 17.33 -22.63 11.58
N ILE A 183 16.10 -22.43 11.11
CA ILE A 183 14.92 -23.20 11.49
C ILE A 183 14.55 -24.13 10.33
N ILE A 184 14.37 -25.41 10.64
CA ILE A 184 13.86 -26.44 9.73
C ILE A 184 12.71 -27.15 10.45
N GLY A 185 11.47 -26.86 10.09
CA GLY A 185 10.36 -27.36 10.90
C GLY A 185 9.00 -27.40 10.25
N GLN A 186 8.06 -27.97 11.00
CA GLN A 186 6.67 -28.11 10.58
C GLN A 186 6.52 -28.74 9.19
N GLY A 187 7.25 -29.82 8.91
CA GLY A 187 6.98 -30.65 7.74
C GLY A 187 5.51 -31.08 7.75
N LEU A 188 4.81 -30.91 6.63
CA LEU A 188 3.37 -31.17 6.55
C LEU A 188 3.11 -32.66 6.35
N ASP A 189 2.37 -33.27 7.28
CA ASP A 189 2.07 -34.70 7.27
C ASP A 189 0.88 -35.07 6.37
N VAL A 190 0.67 -34.34 5.27
CA VAL A 190 -0.42 -34.55 4.29
C VAL A 190 -0.46 -36.00 3.78
N VAL A 191 0.71 -36.60 3.60
CA VAL A 191 0.88 -37.92 2.99
C VAL A 191 1.48 -38.95 3.96
N GLY A 192 1.49 -38.66 5.27
CA GLY A 192 2.18 -39.49 6.27
C GLY A 192 3.71 -39.47 6.09
N HIS A 193 4.26 -38.34 5.64
CA HIS A 193 5.69 -38.17 5.37
C HIS A 193 6.24 -36.79 5.77
N SER A 194 5.87 -36.28 6.94
CA SER A 194 6.49 -35.07 7.50
C SER A 194 7.96 -35.31 7.90
N THR A 195 8.90 -34.62 7.26
CA THR A 195 10.33 -34.79 7.58
C THR A 195 11.12 -33.48 7.68
N GLY A 196 12.09 -33.43 8.60
CA GLY A 196 13.02 -32.31 8.72
C GLY A 196 13.97 -32.24 7.54
N GLY A 197 14.71 -33.32 7.27
CA GLY A 197 15.53 -33.42 6.07
C GLY A 197 16.37 -34.69 5.95
N LEU A 198 16.49 -35.17 4.71
CA LEU A 198 17.45 -36.19 4.31
C LEU A 198 18.78 -35.52 3.93
N MET A 199 19.83 -35.78 4.72
CA MET A 199 21.14 -35.14 4.61
C MET A 199 22.21 -36.17 4.22
N GLN A 200 22.35 -36.43 2.92
CA GLN A 200 23.25 -37.45 2.38
C GLN A 200 24.05 -36.93 1.17
N PRO A 201 25.03 -36.04 1.36
CA PRO A 201 25.69 -35.33 0.25
C PRO A 201 26.54 -36.22 -0.68
N GLY A 202 26.78 -37.48 -0.31
CA GLY A 202 27.61 -38.46 -1.03
C GLY A 202 28.76 -39.00 -0.18
N ASP A 203 29.38 -40.09 -0.61
CA ASP A 203 30.55 -40.66 0.08
C ASP A 203 31.76 -39.71 -0.04
N GLY A 204 32.38 -39.37 1.10
CA GLY A 204 33.51 -38.44 1.17
C GLY A 204 33.13 -36.95 1.11
N SER A 205 31.83 -36.65 1.07
CA SER A 205 31.30 -35.29 1.12
C SER A 205 31.02 -34.83 2.55
N ARG A 206 31.11 -33.51 2.77
CA ARG A 206 31.09 -32.88 4.10
C ARG A 206 30.00 -31.82 4.23
N PHE A 207 29.30 -31.85 5.37
CA PHE A 207 28.36 -30.79 5.74
C PHE A 207 28.28 -30.57 7.25
N SER A 208 27.89 -29.36 7.67
CA SER A 208 27.67 -29.03 9.09
C SER A 208 26.27 -28.49 9.30
N ILE A 209 25.66 -28.86 10.43
CA ILE A 209 24.44 -28.27 10.96
C ILE A 209 24.75 -27.77 12.38
N ILE A 210 24.68 -26.47 12.57
CA ILE A 210 25.22 -25.81 13.76
C ILE A 210 24.20 -24.83 14.34
N LYS A 211 23.97 -24.79 15.66
CA LYS A 211 23.12 -23.77 16.31
C LYS A 211 21.71 -23.62 15.70
N SER A 212 21.18 -24.70 15.14
CA SER A 212 19.92 -24.69 14.37
C SER A 212 18.80 -25.41 15.12
N LEU A 213 17.57 -25.10 14.73
CA LEU A 213 16.36 -25.71 15.25
C LEU A 213 15.77 -26.68 14.24
N PHE A 214 15.53 -27.92 14.67
CA PHE A 214 14.60 -28.83 14.02
C PHE A 214 13.35 -28.95 14.88
N THR A 215 12.16 -28.64 14.35
CA THR A 215 10.95 -28.59 15.18
C THR A 215 9.72 -29.16 14.48
N ASP A 216 8.90 -29.91 15.22
CA ASP A 216 7.56 -30.35 14.80
C ASP A 216 7.52 -31.12 13.47
N ASN A 217 8.57 -31.89 13.18
CA ASN A 217 8.58 -32.86 12.09
C ASN A 217 8.43 -34.28 12.65
N VAL A 218 7.71 -35.16 11.95
CA VAL A 218 7.55 -36.56 12.37
C VAL A 218 8.91 -37.27 12.48
N THR A 219 9.80 -37.08 11.51
CA THR A 219 11.08 -37.83 11.45
C THR A 219 12.19 -37.07 10.71
N ARG A 220 13.38 -37.69 10.63
CA ARG A 220 14.59 -37.16 9.97
C ARG A 220 14.92 -35.75 10.45
N ASN A 221 15.25 -35.61 11.74
CA ASN A 221 15.53 -34.32 12.37
C ASN A 221 17.02 -34.09 12.77
N PRO A 222 18.03 -34.32 11.90
CA PRO A 222 18.04 -34.84 10.52
C PRO A 222 18.16 -36.38 10.41
N LYS A 223 18.07 -36.90 9.16
CA LYS A 223 18.65 -38.22 8.79
C LYS A 223 19.94 -38.00 8.02
N VAL A 224 21.06 -38.53 8.51
CA VAL A 224 22.40 -38.12 8.03
C VAL A 224 23.23 -39.27 7.45
N ARG A 225 24.16 -38.92 6.55
CA ARG A 225 25.28 -39.75 6.09
C ARG A 225 26.51 -38.92 5.71
N GLY A 226 27.67 -39.58 5.61
CA GLY A 226 28.92 -38.96 5.19
C GLY A 226 29.65 -38.29 6.35
N GLU A 227 30.56 -37.37 6.04
CA GLU A 227 31.29 -36.60 7.06
C GLU A 227 30.42 -35.42 7.51
N ASN A 228 30.05 -35.38 8.79
CA ASN A 228 29.08 -34.40 9.27
C ASN A 228 29.31 -33.87 10.68
N GLU A 229 28.87 -32.64 10.89
CA GLU A 229 28.80 -32.01 12.21
C GLU A 229 27.34 -31.71 12.56
N PHE A 230 26.90 -32.11 13.75
CA PHE A 230 25.63 -31.72 14.34
C PHE A 230 25.92 -31.15 15.73
N ILE A 231 26.16 -29.84 15.80
CA ILE A 231 26.73 -29.18 16.98
C ILE A 231 25.83 -28.06 17.49
N ASN A 232 25.53 -28.07 18.80
CA ASN A 232 24.74 -27.04 19.47
C ASN A 232 23.35 -26.79 18.86
N ASN A 233 22.70 -27.82 18.32
CA ASN A 233 21.34 -27.74 17.78
C ASN A 233 20.29 -28.05 18.84
N VAL A 234 19.06 -27.61 18.58
CA VAL A 234 17.86 -28.02 19.31
C VAL A 234 16.97 -28.84 18.40
N VAL A 235 16.48 -29.98 18.91
CA VAL A 235 15.45 -30.77 18.24
C VAL A 235 14.22 -30.79 19.14
N TYR A 236 13.07 -30.34 18.62
CA TYR A 236 11.83 -30.18 19.36
C TYR A 236 10.67 -30.94 18.69
N GLY A 237 9.82 -31.63 19.47
CA GLY A 237 8.50 -32.06 18.98
C GLY A 237 8.48 -33.11 17.86
N TRP A 238 9.36 -34.12 17.89
CA TRP A 238 9.32 -35.23 16.92
C TRP A 238 8.42 -36.38 17.37
N GLU A 239 8.01 -37.24 16.41
CA GLU A 239 7.24 -38.46 16.69
C GLU A 239 8.10 -39.73 16.54
N SER A 240 8.76 -39.92 15.39
CA SER A 240 9.38 -41.20 14.99
C SER A 240 10.91 -41.28 15.14
N ALA A 241 11.62 -40.15 15.11
CA ALA A 241 13.04 -40.07 15.52
C ALA A 241 13.52 -38.62 15.61
N GLY A 242 14.35 -38.33 16.61
CA GLY A 242 15.08 -37.06 16.73
C GLY A 242 16.27 -37.00 15.75
N TYR A 243 17.13 -38.02 15.70
CA TYR A 243 18.30 -38.04 14.83
C TYR A 243 18.54 -39.45 14.29
N ILE A 244 18.62 -39.60 12.97
CA ILE A 244 18.78 -40.90 12.31
C ILE A 244 20.21 -41.08 11.79
N MET A 245 20.89 -42.10 12.31
CA MET A 245 22.30 -42.44 12.06
C MET A 245 22.50 -43.40 10.86
N GLY A 246 21.73 -43.19 9.78
CA GLY A 246 21.86 -43.91 8.50
C GLY A 246 21.49 -45.41 8.54
N ASP A 247 20.28 -45.75 8.10
CA ASP A 247 19.69 -47.10 8.06
C ASP A 247 20.10 -48.01 6.87
N THR A 248 21.05 -47.57 6.04
CA THR A 248 21.34 -48.15 4.72
C THR A 248 22.83 -47.92 4.36
N ALA A 249 23.42 -48.78 3.51
CA ALA A 249 24.88 -48.92 3.34
C ALA A 249 25.62 -47.60 3.05
N GLY A 250 26.71 -47.36 3.79
CA GLY A 250 27.63 -46.21 3.65
C GLY A 250 28.44 -45.96 4.94
N THR A 251 29.66 -45.45 4.83
CA THR A 251 30.48 -45.08 6.00
C THR A 251 30.24 -43.61 6.36
N SER A 252 29.99 -43.33 7.64
CA SER A 252 29.78 -41.95 8.13
C SER A 252 30.70 -41.65 9.30
N HIS A 253 31.17 -40.41 9.38
CA HIS A 253 31.97 -39.90 10.50
C HIS A 253 31.27 -38.64 11.00
N ALA A 254 30.81 -38.66 12.26
CA ALA A 254 29.96 -37.59 12.79
C ALA A 254 30.51 -37.04 14.11
N ASN A 255 30.62 -35.72 14.22
CA ASN A 255 30.74 -35.03 15.50
C ASN A 255 29.35 -34.53 15.91
N VAL A 256 28.75 -35.15 16.94
CA VAL A 256 27.41 -34.84 17.43
C VAL A 256 27.52 -34.35 18.87
N GLU A 257 27.51 -33.03 19.07
CA GLU A 257 27.94 -32.44 20.33
C GLU A 257 27.07 -31.27 20.82
N GLY A 258 26.85 -31.19 22.12
CA GLY A 258 26.21 -30.02 22.74
C GLY A 258 24.77 -29.79 22.28
N ASN A 259 24.06 -30.82 21.80
CA ASN A 259 22.69 -30.70 21.30
C ASN A 259 21.66 -30.96 22.40
N TYR A 260 20.48 -30.38 22.26
CA TYR A 260 19.38 -30.57 23.20
C TYR A 260 18.12 -31.07 22.48
N PHE A 261 17.62 -32.23 22.91
CA PHE A 261 16.44 -32.88 22.36
C PHE A 261 15.28 -32.73 23.35
N ILE A 262 14.23 -32.00 22.98
CA ILE A 262 13.06 -31.72 23.81
C ILE A 262 11.85 -32.40 23.17
N GLU A 263 11.27 -33.39 23.84
CA GLU A 263 10.01 -33.95 23.37
C GLU A 263 8.90 -32.90 23.45
N GLY A 264 8.18 -32.73 22.35
CA GLY A 264 6.97 -31.90 22.30
C GLY A 264 5.77 -32.65 22.89
N PRO A 265 4.55 -32.07 22.81
CA PRO A 265 3.33 -32.70 23.32
C PRO A 265 2.92 -33.97 22.55
N ILE A 266 3.57 -34.27 21.43
CA ILE A 266 3.42 -35.53 20.69
C ILE A 266 4.32 -36.61 21.27
N ASP A 267 3.84 -37.85 21.26
CA ASP A 267 4.62 -39.00 21.71
C ASP A 267 5.85 -39.24 20.83
N GLY A 268 6.95 -38.62 21.24
CA GLY A 268 8.27 -38.85 20.68
C GLY A 268 8.79 -40.24 21.00
N SER A 269 9.45 -40.83 20.01
CA SER A 269 10.28 -42.02 20.16
C SER A 269 11.73 -41.64 20.42
N ALA A 270 12.68 -42.58 20.27
CA ALA A 270 14.06 -42.36 20.68
C ALA A 270 14.73 -41.14 20.00
N PRO A 271 15.52 -40.34 20.77
CA PRO A 271 16.24 -39.18 20.24
C PRO A 271 17.31 -39.57 19.21
N PHE A 272 17.89 -40.77 19.32
CA PHE A 272 18.85 -41.33 18.37
C PHE A 272 18.39 -42.71 17.90
N LYS A 273 18.40 -42.95 16.58
CA LYS A 273 17.87 -44.19 15.99
C LYS A 273 18.67 -44.66 14.77
N ASP A 274 18.49 -45.94 14.45
CA ASP A 274 18.91 -46.63 13.22
C ASP A 274 20.40 -46.46 12.88
N GLY A 275 21.28 -46.55 13.88
CA GLY A 275 22.73 -46.60 13.67
C GLY A 275 23.19 -47.93 13.08
N THR A 276 24.34 -47.89 12.42
CA THR A 276 25.03 -49.07 11.88
C THR A 276 26.49 -49.11 12.35
N PRO A 277 27.17 -50.27 12.35
CA PRO A 277 28.58 -50.36 12.73
C PRO A 277 29.53 -49.54 11.85
N THR A 278 29.07 -49.02 10.70
CA THR A 278 29.83 -48.12 9.81
C THR A 278 29.53 -46.64 10.05
N PHE A 279 28.74 -46.32 11.07
CA PHE A 279 28.48 -44.96 11.52
C PHE A 279 29.36 -44.65 12.74
N HIS A 280 30.47 -43.95 12.51
CA HIS A 280 31.47 -43.60 13.52
C HIS A 280 31.14 -42.26 14.17
N ILE A 281 30.49 -42.30 15.33
CA ILE A 281 29.99 -41.12 16.04
C ILE A 281 30.89 -40.74 17.21
N TYR A 282 31.39 -39.51 17.20
CA TYR A 282 31.86 -38.86 18.41
C TYR A 282 30.66 -38.11 19.02
N ALA A 283 30.29 -38.48 20.24
CA ALA A 283 29.14 -37.91 20.92
C ALA A 283 29.52 -37.34 22.28
N ASN A 284 29.17 -36.07 22.54
CA ASN A 284 29.46 -35.40 23.79
C ASN A 284 28.36 -34.37 24.14
N ASP A 285 28.02 -34.23 25.42
CA ASP A 285 27.07 -33.22 25.90
C ASP A 285 25.72 -33.16 25.13
N ASN A 286 25.13 -34.31 24.78
CA ASN A 286 23.80 -34.35 24.16
C ASN A 286 22.75 -34.62 25.24
N TRP A 287 21.74 -33.76 25.38
CA TRP A 287 20.72 -33.85 26.43
C TRP A 287 19.35 -34.18 25.85
N VAL A 288 18.53 -34.88 26.64
CA VAL A 288 17.18 -35.31 26.27
C VAL A 288 16.22 -34.98 27.39
N ASP A 289 15.16 -34.26 27.06
CA ASP A 289 14.08 -33.87 27.94
C ASP A 289 12.76 -34.46 27.43
N SER A 290 12.30 -35.51 28.10
CA SER A 290 11.19 -36.36 27.64
C SER A 290 9.95 -36.27 28.52
N ASN A 291 9.97 -35.43 29.57
CA ASN A 291 8.91 -35.43 30.59
C ASN A 291 7.77 -34.44 30.29
N ARG A 292 8.00 -33.46 29.41
CA ARG A 292 7.02 -32.46 28.94
C ARG A 292 6.40 -31.66 30.08
N ASP A 293 7.17 -31.41 31.15
CA ASP A 293 6.68 -30.76 32.36
C ASP A 293 6.72 -29.22 32.30
N GLY A 294 7.21 -28.65 31.20
CA GLY A 294 7.38 -27.22 31.00
C GLY A 294 8.63 -26.64 31.65
N ILE A 295 9.58 -27.48 32.06
CA ILE A 295 10.85 -27.08 32.68
C ILE A 295 12.00 -27.71 31.88
N LEU A 296 12.97 -26.91 31.45
CA LEU A 296 14.18 -27.41 30.80
C LEU A 296 15.09 -28.13 31.81
N ASN A 297 14.85 -29.43 32.03
CA ASN A 297 15.48 -30.24 33.08
C ASN A 297 15.86 -31.67 32.66
N GLY A 298 16.01 -31.89 31.35
CA GLY A 298 16.42 -33.15 30.73
C GLY A 298 17.69 -33.79 31.30
N THR A 299 18.06 -34.93 30.72
CA THR A 299 19.19 -35.76 31.17
C THR A 299 20.20 -35.98 30.05
N LEU A 300 21.47 -36.19 30.43
CA LEU A 300 22.53 -36.50 29.47
C LEU A 300 22.25 -37.85 28.78
N ASN A 301 22.23 -37.85 27.45
CA ASN A 301 22.11 -39.06 26.64
C ASN A 301 23.46 -39.77 26.51
N THR A 302 23.46 -41.07 26.82
CA THR A 302 24.66 -41.92 26.71
C THR A 302 24.45 -43.13 25.79
N SER A 303 23.33 -43.19 25.08
CA SER A 303 22.94 -44.33 24.23
C SER A 303 22.86 -43.93 22.76
N TYR A 304 23.57 -44.66 21.90
CA TYR A 304 23.61 -44.47 20.45
C TYR A 304 23.45 -45.82 19.75
N PRO A 305 22.22 -46.36 19.69
CA PRO A 305 22.00 -47.74 19.29
C PRO A 305 22.49 -48.04 17.87
N GLY A 306 23.30 -49.09 17.74
CA GLY A 306 23.79 -49.61 16.45
C GLY A 306 25.04 -48.91 15.89
N ALA A 307 25.36 -47.69 16.34
CA ALA A 307 26.53 -46.93 15.88
C ALA A 307 27.84 -47.37 16.56
N ASP A 308 28.97 -47.06 15.91
CA ASP A 308 30.31 -47.15 16.51
C ASP A 308 30.66 -45.84 17.22
N VAL A 309 30.57 -45.83 18.55
CA VAL A 309 30.88 -44.64 19.37
C VAL A 309 32.39 -44.53 19.56
N VAL A 310 33.00 -43.52 18.95
CA VAL A 310 34.46 -43.32 18.98
C VAL A 310 34.88 -42.39 20.13
N ALA A 311 36.05 -42.64 20.72
CA ALA A 311 36.55 -41.86 21.85
C ALA A 311 37.21 -40.52 21.45
N THR A 312 37.66 -40.42 20.19
CA THR A 312 38.36 -39.25 19.67
C THR A 312 37.46 -38.50 18.73
N ARG A 313 37.32 -37.19 18.97
CA ARG A 313 36.63 -36.26 18.08
C ARG A 313 37.25 -36.26 16.69
N HIS A 314 36.43 -36.27 15.65
CA HIS A 314 36.91 -36.15 14.27
C HIS A 314 37.49 -34.74 14.03
N ALA A 315 38.53 -34.65 13.22
CA ALA A 315 39.23 -33.39 12.92
C ALA A 315 38.46 -32.52 11.91
N PHE A 316 37.24 -32.12 12.30
CA PHE A 316 36.34 -31.27 11.56
C PHE A 316 36.46 -29.80 12.01
N PRO A 317 36.04 -28.83 11.20
CA PRO A 317 36.46 -27.44 11.37
C PRO A 317 35.80 -26.70 12.53
N THR A 318 34.63 -27.17 13.00
CA THR A 318 33.90 -26.50 14.09
C THR A 318 34.44 -26.98 15.43
N ASN A 319 34.55 -26.07 16.40
CA ASN A 319 34.80 -26.42 17.80
C ASN A 319 33.55 -26.11 18.62
N THR A 320 33.09 -27.05 19.44
CA THR A 320 31.95 -26.85 20.33
C THR A 320 32.32 -25.82 21.41
N ALA A 321 31.65 -24.67 21.40
CA ALA A 321 31.92 -23.57 22.34
C ALA A 321 30.85 -23.39 23.43
N MET A 322 29.65 -23.97 23.24
CA MET A 322 28.50 -23.85 24.14
C MET A 322 28.13 -25.22 24.74
N THR A 323 27.60 -25.21 25.96
CA THR A 323 26.88 -26.38 26.50
C THR A 323 25.52 -26.54 25.81
N ALA A 324 24.92 -27.73 25.91
CA ALA A 324 23.58 -27.96 25.35
C ALA A 324 22.51 -26.99 25.89
N GLN A 325 22.57 -26.61 27.17
CA GLN A 325 21.63 -25.64 27.75
C GLN A 325 21.85 -24.23 27.18
N GLN A 326 23.11 -23.84 26.97
CA GLN A 326 23.43 -22.58 26.31
C GLN A 326 22.98 -22.59 24.85
N ALA A 327 23.06 -23.73 24.18
CA ALA A 327 22.56 -23.91 22.83
C ALA A 327 21.05 -23.64 22.73
N VAL A 328 20.24 -24.08 23.72
CA VAL A 328 18.81 -23.76 23.77
C VAL A 328 18.57 -22.24 23.81
N ALA A 329 19.27 -21.53 24.69
CA ALA A 329 19.15 -20.07 24.79
C ALA A 329 19.59 -19.38 23.48
N HIS A 330 20.69 -19.84 22.88
CA HIS A 330 21.19 -19.30 21.61
C HIS A 330 20.20 -19.53 20.47
N VAL A 331 19.64 -20.74 20.34
CA VAL A 331 18.66 -21.08 19.28
C VAL A 331 17.39 -20.25 19.43
N VAL A 332 16.85 -20.10 20.64
CA VAL A 332 15.66 -19.29 20.88
C VAL A 332 15.89 -17.83 20.50
N GLU A 333 17.08 -17.29 20.76
CA GLU A 333 17.39 -15.90 20.43
C GLU A 333 17.68 -15.73 18.94
N ASN A 334 18.49 -16.61 18.34
CA ASN A 334 19.14 -16.36 17.05
C ASN A 334 18.67 -17.25 15.90
N ALA A 335 18.00 -18.39 16.10
CA ALA A 335 17.64 -19.24 14.97
C ALA A 335 16.54 -18.63 14.09
N GLY A 336 16.63 -18.86 12.78
CA GLY A 336 15.67 -18.43 11.77
C GLY A 336 15.88 -16.98 11.35
N VAL A 337 14.82 -16.30 10.92
CA VAL A 337 14.89 -14.86 10.57
C VAL A 337 14.83 -14.03 11.85
N SER A 338 15.80 -14.22 12.75
CA SER A 338 15.76 -13.76 14.15
C SER A 338 15.74 -12.24 14.30
N ILE A 339 16.32 -11.51 13.35
CA ILE A 339 16.33 -10.05 13.32
C ILE A 339 14.92 -9.45 13.20
N ILE A 340 14.00 -10.12 12.49
CA ILE A 340 12.62 -9.70 12.25
C ILE A 340 11.77 -10.97 12.03
N ARG A 341 11.45 -11.68 13.12
CA ARG A 341 10.65 -12.91 13.03
C ARG A 341 9.24 -12.61 12.51
N ASP A 342 8.78 -13.44 11.57
CA ASP A 342 7.37 -13.48 11.19
C ASP A 342 6.54 -14.18 12.29
N ALA A 343 5.22 -14.24 12.09
CA ALA A 343 4.32 -14.93 13.01
C ALA A 343 4.64 -16.43 13.16
N VAL A 344 5.20 -17.08 12.13
CA VAL A 344 5.56 -18.50 12.14
C VAL A 344 6.76 -18.73 13.04
N ASP A 345 7.89 -18.07 12.77
CA ASP A 345 9.11 -18.18 13.58
C ASP A 345 8.85 -17.79 15.03
N THR A 346 8.05 -16.74 15.26
CA THR A 346 7.65 -16.32 16.61
C THR A 346 6.91 -17.45 17.35
N ARG A 347 5.97 -18.12 16.67
CA ARG A 347 5.23 -19.24 17.25
C ARG A 347 6.14 -20.44 17.52
N LEU A 348 7.02 -20.77 16.61
CA LEU A 348 7.98 -21.87 16.80
C LEU A 348 8.87 -21.63 18.03
N MET A 349 9.31 -20.39 18.26
CA MET A 349 10.06 -20.07 19.48
C MET A 349 9.19 -20.20 20.74
N GLN A 350 7.90 -19.85 20.68
CA GLN A 350 6.96 -20.08 21.80
C GLN A 350 6.79 -21.57 22.11
N GLU A 351 6.77 -22.42 21.09
CA GLU A 351 6.69 -23.87 21.26
C GLU A 351 7.95 -24.42 21.90
N VAL A 352 9.13 -24.06 21.39
CA VAL A 352 10.42 -24.48 21.98
C VAL A 352 10.56 -24.02 23.43
N THR A 353 10.18 -22.77 23.75
CA THR A 353 10.24 -22.22 25.11
C THR A 353 9.14 -22.73 26.04
N SER A 354 8.17 -23.47 25.52
CA SER A 354 7.16 -24.18 26.31
C SER A 354 7.72 -25.46 26.96
N TYR A 355 8.92 -25.88 26.54
CA TYR A 355 9.63 -27.07 27.03
C TYR A 355 8.73 -28.32 27.06
N GLY A 356 8.06 -28.57 25.94
CA GLY A 356 7.30 -29.79 25.69
C GLY A 356 5.79 -29.67 25.88
N THR A 357 5.28 -28.50 26.26
CA THR A 357 3.85 -28.30 26.55
C THR A 357 3.02 -27.78 25.37
N LEU A 358 3.66 -27.22 24.32
CA LEU A 358 3.02 -26.68 23.11
C LEU A 358 3.67 -27.24 21.83
N GLY A 359 2.97 -27.16 20.70
CA GLY A 359 3.47 -27.58 19.38
C GLY A 359 2.83 -28.87 18.86
N GLY A 360 3.31 -29.35 17.72
CA GLY A 360 2.92 -30.63 17.16
C GLY A 360 3.01 -30.71 15.62
N VAL A 361 2.96 -31.94 15.13
CA VAL A 361 2.87 -32.31 13.72
C VAL A 361 1.56 -31.78 13.14
N ILE A 362 1.69 -31.09 12.01
CA ILE A 362 0.58 -30.50 11.27
C ILE A 362 0.37 -31.18 9.93
N VAL A 363 -0.88 -31.11 9.44
CA VAL A 363 -1.23 -31.62 8.11
C VAL A 363 -1.25 -30.48 7.11
N ARG A 364 -1.63 -29.27 7.52
CA ARG A 364 -1.64 -28.06 6.69
C ARG A 364 -1.12 -26.87 7.47
N GLU A 365 -0.59 -25.90 6.74
CA GLU A 365 -0.08 -24.63 7.24
C GLU A 365 -1.11 -23.82 8.05
N SER A 366 -2.41 -24.11 7.94
CA SER A 366 -3.47 -23.48 8.73
C SER A 366 -3.79 -24.16 10.06
N ASP A 367 -3.35 -25.41 10.28
CA ASP A 367 -3.80 -26.23 11.42
C ASP A 367 -3.33 -25.68 12.79
N LEU A 368 -2.23 -24.91 12.83
CA LEU A 368 -1.70 -24.29 14.06
C LEU A 368 -2.02 -22.79 14.21
N PHE A 369 -2.78 -22.21 13.28
CA PHE A 369 -3.01 -20.76 13.20
C PHE A 369 -4.49 -20.32 13.31
N PRO A 370 -5.27 -20.71 14.34
CA PRO A 370 -6.58 -20.09 14.55
C PRO A 370 -6.39 -18.64 15.04
N GLY A 371 -6.70 -17.67 14.17
CA GLY A 371 -6.74 -16.22 14.51
C GLY A 371 -5.63 -15.35 13.93
N TYR A 372 -4.65 -15.93 13.23
CA TYR A 372 -3.66 -15.23 12.40
C TYR A 372 -3.76 -15.88 11.02
N GLY A 373 -4.09 -15.12 9.96
CA GLY A 373 -4.41 -15.70 8.64
C GLY A 373 -3.29 -16.58 8.06
N THR A 374 -3.57 -17.27 6.94
CA THR A 374 -2.61 -18.12 6.19
C THR A 374 -1.42 -17.36 5.59
N ASN A 375 -1.20 -16.12 6.01
CA ASN A 375 -0.22 -15.20 5.48
C ASN A 375 0.84 -14.98 6.59
N PRO A 376 2.13 -15.34 6.38
CA PRO A 376 3.21 -15.10 7.33
C PRO A 376 3.52 -13.61 7.43
N ILE A 377 2.62 -12.85 8.08
CA ILE A 377 2.73 -11.40 8.21
C ILE A 377 3.91 -11.08 9.14
N TYR A 378 4.81 -10.24 8.66
CA TYR A 378 5.82 -9.61 9.50
C TYR A 378 5.17 -8.51 10.34
N LEU A 379 5.26 -8.63 11.66
CA LEU A 379 4.58 -7.74 12.61
C LEU A 379 5.37 -6.45 12.92
N ASN A 380 6.49 -6.20 12.23
CA ASN A 380 7.36 -5.05 12.49
C ASN A 380 8.11 -4.56 11.23
N PRO A 381 7.43 -3.93 10.26
CA PRO A 381 8.11 -3.34 9.11
C PRO A 381 8.97 -2.14 9.54
N ARG A 382 10.27 -2.18 9.20
CA ARG A 382 11.21 -1.06 9.40
C ARG A 382 11.27 -0.18 8.15
N ALA A 383 11.76 1.04 8.31
CA ALA A 383 12.09 1.87 7.15
C ALA A 383 13.29 1.29 6.42
N ARG A 384 13.25 1.39 5.09
CA ARG A 384 14.46 1.33 4.28
C ARG A 384 15.38 2.44 4.75
N LEU A 385 16.60 2.07 5.14
CA LEU A 385 17.65 3.06 5.40
C LEU A 385 17.99 3.72 4.07
N VAL A 386 18.17 5.04 4.09
CA VAL A 386 18.49 5.78 2.86
C VAL A 386 19.85 5.30 2.35
N ASP A 387 19.87 4.95 1.07
CA ASP A 387 21.03 4.57 0.25
C ASP A 387 20.88 5.36 -1.04
N ALA A 388 21.58 6.49 -1.13
CA ALA A 388 21.39 7.50 -2.16
C ALA A 388 22.05 7.13 -3.49
N ASP A 389 23.17 6.40 -3.47
CA ASP A 389 23.93 6.02 -4.65
C ASP A 389 23.70 4.56 -5.11
N LYS A 390 22.89 3.81 -4.35
CA LYS A 390 22.44 2.44 -4.63
C LYS A 390 23.59 1.44 -4.65
N ASP A 391 24.51 1.59 -3.70
CA ASP A 391 25.62 0.67 -3.50
C ASP A 391 25.32 -0.44 -2.48
N GLY A 392 24.11 -0.42 -1.89
CA GLY A 392 23.63 -1.39 -0.90
C GLY A 392 24.01 -1.05 0.54
N ILE A 393 24.65 0.10 0.79
CA ILE A 393 25.06 0.59 2.11
C ILE A 393 24.22 1.81 2.46
N ALA A 394 23.85 1.93 3.74
CA ALA A 394 23.09 3.09 4.19
C ALA A 394 23.99 4.33 4.36
N ASP A 395 23.52 5.50 3.91
CA ASP A 395 24.23 6.79 3.98
C ASP A 395 24.73 7.10 5.41
N ASN A 396 23.89 6.88 6.42
CA ASN A 396 24.25 7.14 7.81
C ASN A 396 25.40 6.23 8.29
N TRP A 397 25.41 4.97 7.82
CA TRP A 397 26.46 4.02 8.15
C TRP A 397 27.77 4.40 7.45
N GLU A 398 27.70 4.82 6.18
CA GLU A 398 28.83 5.33 5.43
C GLU A 398 29.46 6.56 6.08
N LEU A 399 28.66 7.57 6.40
CA LEU A 399 29.12 8.79 7.08
C LEU A 399 29.79 8.47 8.41
N SER A 400 29.26 7.51 9.18
CA SER A 400 29.87 7.06 10.44
C SER A 400 31.27 6.45 10.27
N ARG A 401 31.60 6.01 9.04
CA ARG A 401 32.88 5.38 8.67
C ARG A 401 33.73 6.24 7.74
N GLY A 402 33.30 7.48 7.47
CA GLY A 402 34.00 8.40 6.58
C GLY A 402 33.97 7.99 5.11
N LEU A 403 32.99 7.18 4.71
CA LEU A 403 32.67 6.91 3.30
C LEU A 403 31.79 8.04 2.73
N ASN A 404 31.60 8.04 1.41
CA ASN A 404 30.89 9.11 0.71
C ASN A 404 29.57 8.57 0.15
N PRO A 405 28.40 8.96 0.70
CA PRO A 405 27.08 8.46 0.26
C PRO A 405 26.63 8.81 -1.15
N ALA A 406 27.53 9.35 -1.97
CA ALA A 406 27.31 9.70 -3.36
C ALA A 406 28.27 8.95 -4.30
N ASN A 407 28.96 7.92 -3.82
CA ASN A 407 29.99 7.19 -4.52
C ASN A 407 29.65 5.69 -4.67
N ALA A 408 28.85 5.37 -5.70
CA ALA A 408 28.29 4.04 -5.97
C ALA A 408 29.28 2.85 -6.17
N ILE A 409 30.59 3.03 -5.93
CA ILE A 409 31.62 2.01 -6.11
C ILE A 409 32.50 1.77 -4.87
N ASP A 410 32.43 2.58 -3.81
CA ASP A 410 33.26 2.35 -2.62
C ASP A 410 32.79 1.18 -1.74
N TRP A 411 31.59 0.65 -1.99
CA TRP A 411 31.15 -0.67 -1.51
C TRP A 411 32.18 -1.80 -1.74
N LYS A 412 33.02 -1.68 -2.79
CA LYS A 412 34.09 -2.64 -3.12
C LYS A 412 35.36 -2.48 -2.29
N GLY A 413 35.51 -1.40 -1.54
CA GLY A 413 36.71 -1.12 -0.75
C GLY A 413 36.91 -2.16 0.36
N LEU A 414 38.13 -2.67 0.53
CA LEU A 414 38.43 -3.63 1.60
C LEU A 414 38.65 -2.93 2.94
N ASN A 415 38.15 -3.53 4.01
CA ASN A 415 38.51 -3.18 5.38
C ASN A 415 39.76 -3.93 5.86
N GLY A 416 40.23 -3.63 7.07
CA GLY A 416 41.43 -4.23 7.65
C GLY A 416 41.32 -5.74 7.94
N ALA A 417 40.12 -6.32 7.87
CA ALA A 417 39.86 -7.75 8.07
C ALA A 417 39.65 -8.51 6.74
N GLY A 418 39.73 -7.83 5.59
CA GLY A 418 39.59 -8.45 4.27
C GLY A 418 38.15 -8.57 3.74
N TYR A 419 37.16 -7.98 4.42
CA TYR A 419 35.79 -7.83 3.92
C TYR A 419 35.66 -6.55 3.10
N ILE A 420 34.82 -6.56 2.05
CA ILE A 420 34.47 -5.31 1.35
C ILE A 420 33.52 -4.46 2.21
N ARG A 421 33.37 -3.16 1.93
CA ARG A 421 32.51 -2.25 2.71
C ARG A 421 31.07 -2.72 2.78
N LEU A 422 30.54 -3.25 1.67
CA LEU A 422 29.19 -3.84 1.67
C LEU A 422 29.11 -5.01 2.65
N GLU A 423 30.06 -5.94 2.61
CA GLU A 423 30.06 -7.07 3.55
C GLU A 423 30.24 -6.62 5.00
N GLU A 424 31.06 -5.60 5.27
CA GLU A 424 31.19 -5.02 6.62
C GLU A 424 29.83 -4.56 7.14
N TYR A 425 29.06 -3.84 6.31
CA TYR A 425 27.71 -3.40 6.65
C TYR A 425 26.74 -4.59 6.81
N LEU A 426 26.74 -5.54 5.88
CA LEU A 426 25.88 -6.72 5.92
C LEU A 426 26.15 -7.63 7.12
N ASN A 427 27.42 -7.72 7.54
CA ASN A 427 27.84 -8.50 8.70
C ASN A 427 27.39 -7.85 10.01
N GLU A 428 27.42 -6.52 10.09
CA GLU A 428 26.89 -5.79 11.25
C GLU A 428 25.36 -5.91 11.33
N LEU A 429 24.66 -5.72 10.21
CA LEU A 429 23.20 -5.87 10.17
C LEU A 429 22.71 -7.27 10.54
N GLY A 430 23.43 -8.31 10.08
CA GLY A 430 23.05 -9.70 10.25
C GLY A 430 23.82 -10.43 11.35
N GLY A 431 24.55 -9.71 12.21
CA GLY A 431 25.37 -10.29 13.26
C GLY A 431 24.55 -10.73 14.47
N ASP A 432 25.01 -11.79 15.16
CA ASP A 432 24.36 -12.31 16.37
C ASP A 432 24.43 -11.30 17.54
N GLY A 433 25.34 -10.32 17.45
CA GLY A 433 25.42 -9.16 18.34
C GLY A 433 25.74 -9.50 19.79
N THR A 434 26.00 -8.48 20.60
CA THR A 434 26.09 -8.65 22.05
C THR A 434 25.23 -7.65 22.79
N VAL A 435 25.01 -7.91 24.08
CA VAL A 435 24.39 -6.93 24.96
C VAL A 435 25.45 -5.94 25.43
N VAL A 436 25.28 -4.68 25.05
CA VAL A 436 26.17 -3.56 25.41
C VAL A 436 25.43 -2.69 26.43
N THR A 437 26.05 -2.45 27.59
CA THR A 437 25.36 -1.82 28.73
C THR A 437 25.93 -0.46 29.09
N SER A 438 25.09 0.44 29.61
CA SER A 438 25.47 1.77 30.11
C SER A 438 24.74 2.10 31.41
N ALA A 439 25.37 2.88 32.29
CA ALA A 439 24.68 3.51 33.42
C ALA A 439 23.94 4.81 33.02
N GLY A 440 23.96 5.16 31.73
CA GLY A 440 23.55 6.45 31.19
C GLY A 440 24.74 7.32 30.76
N GLY A 441 24.46 8.49 30.18
CA GLY A 441 25.46 9.45 29.73
C GLY A 441 25.30 9.85 28.26
N SER A 442 26.43 10.12 27.60
CA SER A 442 26.43 10.51 26.18
C SER A 442 26.65 9.29 25.31
N TRP A 443 25.77 9.07 24.33
CA TRP A 443 25.82 7.91 23.43
C TRP A 443 27.17 7.79 22.72
N ALA A 444 27.64 8.89 22.15
CA ALA A 444 28.87 8.95 21.37
C ALA A 444 30.14 8.75 22.22
N ASN A 445 30.04 8.85 23.55
CA ASN A 445 31.18 8.62 24.42
C ASN A 445 31.34 7.11 24.69
N ALA A 446 32.36 6.50 24.09
CA ALA A 446 32.69 5.09 24.33
C ALA A 446 32.88 4.75 25.81
N SER A 447 33.30 5.71 26.67
CA SER A 447 33.43 5.45 28.11
C SER A 447 32.10 5.35 28.85
N SER A 448 30.98 5.74 28.22
CA SER A 448 29.63 5.56 28.76
C SER A 448 29.12 4.14 28.60
N TRP A 449 29.74 3.32 27.75
CA TRP A 449 29.31 1.96 27.44
C TRP A 449 30.35 0.93 27.87
N ILE A 450 29.88 -0.17 28.44
CA ILE A 450 30.70 -1.34 28.73
C ILE A 450 30.83 -2.14 27.44
N SER A 451 32.06 -2.42 27.03
CA SER A 451 32.43 -3.17 25.80
C SER A 451 32.34 -2.38 24.48
N GLY A 452 32.26 -1.04 24.53
CA GLY A 452 32.32 -0.18 23.34
C GLY A 452 30.97 0.46 23.00
N VAL A 453 30.96 1.35 22.00
CA VAL A 453 29.71 2.00 21.55
C VAL A 453 28.88 0.95 20.79
N PRO A 454 27.55 0.84 21.04
CA PRO A 454 26.71 -0.10 20.33
C PRO A 454 26.72 0.11 18.81
N THR A 455 26.59 -0.99 18.08
CA THR A 455 26.50 -1.07 16.62
C THR A 455 25.11 -1.56 16.17
N LEU A 456 24.86 -1.67 14.86
CA LEU A 456 23.59 -2.24 14.33
C LEU A 456 23.37 -3.71 14.74
N ALA A 457 24.42 -4.42 15.20
CA ALA A 457 24.30 -5.78 15.71
C ALA A 457 23.85 -5.83 17.17
N ASP A 458 24.09 -4.78 17.96
CA ASP A 458 24.10 -4.88 19.42
C ASP A 458 22.78 -4.48 20.08
N ASP A 459 22.45 -5.16 21.18
CA ASP A 459 21.38 -4.72 22.08
C ASP A 459 21.93 -3.72 23.09
N ALA A 460 21.52 -2.47 22.96
CA ALA A 460 21.93 -1.38 23.83
C ALA A 460 20.99 -1.31 25.07
N ILE A 461 21.54 -1.51 26.26
CA ILE A 461 20.79 -1.41 27.52
C ILE A 461 21.38 -0.29 28.39
N ALA A 462 20.58 0.71 28.74
CA ALA A 462 20.97 1.76 29.66
C ALA A 462 20.11 1.77 30.91
N THR A 463 20.72 1.74 32.10
CA THR A 463 20.01 1.80 33.39
C THR A 463 19.72 3.24 33.86
N GLY A 464 19.97 4.22 33.01
CA GLY A 464 19.87 5.64 33.32
C GLY A 464 19.67 6.47 32.06
N ASN A 465 19.66 7.78 32.20
CA ASN A 465 19.35 8.68 31.08
C ASN A 465 20.46 8.68 30.03
N LEU A 466 20.08 8.67 28.76
CA LEU A 466 20.98 8.78 27.61
C LEU A 466 20.78 10.10 26.86
N SER A 467 21.85 10.56 26.21
CA SER A 467 21.85 11.75 25.36
C SER A 467 22.66 11.54 24.09
N LEU A 468 22.13 11.99 22.95
CA LEU A 468 22.83 12.09 21.67
C LEU A 468 22.76 13.56 21.24
N THR A 469 23.92 14.21 21.05
CA THR A 469 23.99 15.64 20.74
C THR A 469 24.52 15.92 19.32
N GLY A 470 24.69 14.88 18.51
CA GLY A 470 25.37 14.93 17.21
C GLY A 470 26.01 13.58 16.84
N GLY A 471 26.34 13.40 15.56
CA GLY A 471 26.89 12.14 15.04
C GLY A 471 25.82 11.07 14.77
N HIS A 472 26.28 9.84 14.52
CA HIS A 472 25.41 8.69 14.26
C HIS A 472 25.53 7.67 15.40
N ALA A 473 24.40 7.12 15.79
CA ALA A 473 24.23 6.15 16.86
C ALA A 473 23.42 4.97 16.33
N PHE A 474 23.86 3.75 16.63
CA PHE A 474 23.24 2.53 16.11
C PHE A 474 22.94 1.55 17.23
N ALA A 475 21.82 0.85 17.15
CA ALA A 475 21.54 -0.32 17.97
C ALA A 475 20.65 -1.28 17.21
N ARG A 476 20.75 -2.58 17.49
CA ARG A 476 19.72 -3.55 17.10
C ARG A 476 18.43 -3.28 17.89
N ARG A 477 18.53 -3.33 19.21
CA ARG A 477 17.47 -2.99 20.16
C ARG A 477 17.99 -1.96 21.16
N LEU A 478 17.12 -1.07 21.62
CA LEU A 478 17.44 -0.09 22.64
C LEU A 478 16.49 -0.24 23.83
N ASN A 479 17.03 -0.47 25.02
CA ASN A 479 16.28 -0.52 26.28
C ASN A 479 16.84 0.51 27.26
N VAL A 480 16.08 1.55 27.58
CA VAL A 480 16.51 2.63 28.49
C VAL A 480 15.63 2.66 29.74
N ASP A 481 16.17 2.30 30.89
CA ASP A 481 15.53 2.52 32.20
C ASP A 481 15.68 3.98 32.65
N GLY A 482 15.17 4.89 31.82
CA GLY A 482 15.42 6.31 31.92
C GLY A 482 14.79 7.05 30.74
N SER A 483 15.25 8.29 30.53
CA SER A 483 14.89 9.10 29.36
C SER A 483 16.01 9.13 28.34
N MET A 484 15.66 9.28 27.07
CA MET A 484 16.59 9.55 25.96
C MET A 484 16.37 10.97 25.43
N ASN A 485 17.44 11.73 25.27
CA ASN A 485 17.41 13.04 24.63
C ASN A 485 18.28 13.05 23.38
N VAL A 486 17.68 13.30 22.22
CA VAL A 486 18.37 13.45 20.93
C VAL A 486 18.30 14.92 20.55
N THR A 487 19.37 15.67 20.84
CA THR A 487 19.50 17.10 20.56
C THR A 487 20.56 17.30 19.47
N GLY A 488 20.26 16.91 18.24
CA GLY A 488 21.23 16.73 17.16
C GLY A 488 21.65 15.27 16.91
N GLY A 489 22.11 14.99 15.68
CA GLY A 489 22.56 13.66 15.27
C GLY A 489 21.42 12.70 14.88
N THR A 490 21.78 11.47 14.56
CA THR A 490 20.85 10.42 14.13
C THR A 490 21.03 9.17 14.98
N LEU A 491 19.93 8.65 15.54
CA LEU A 491 19.87 7.36 16.21
C LEU A 491 19.05 6.39 15.36
N ASP A 492 19.68 5.36 14.85
CA ASP A 492 19.03 4.28 14.09
C ASP A 492 18.96 3.02 14.95
N VAL A 493 17.75 2.64 15.37
CA VAL A 493 17.46 1.41 16.13
C VAL A 493 16.79 0.41 15.20
N PHE A 494 17.41 -0.75 14.95
CA PHE A 494 16.94 -1.66 13.89
C PHE A 494 15.56 -2.28 14.17
N ASP A 495 15.30 -2.71 15.42
CA ASP A 495 14.06 -3.38 15.83
C ASP A 495 13.17 -2.49 16.72
N THR A 496 13.43 -2.45 18.02
CA THR A 496 12.55 -1.81 19.00
C THR A 496 13.35 -0.91 19.95
N ALA A 497 12.88 0.31 20.12
CA ALA A 497 13.34 1.25 21.14
C ALA A 497 12.32 1.33 22.29
N THR A 498 12.70 0.84 23.47
CA THR A 498 11.88 0.84 24.68
C THR A 498 12.47 1.77 25.73
N LEU A 499 11.68 2.68 26.27
CA LEU A 499 12.09 3.60 27.32
C LEU A 499 11.13 3.56 28.52
N SER A 500 11.67 3.45 29.74
CA SER A 500 10.88 3.53 30.97
C SER A 500 10.22 4.89 31.16
N HIS A 501 10.83 5.97 30.65
CA HIS A 501 10.33 7.34 30.80
C HIS A 501 10.10 7.99 29.43
N SER A 502 10.83 9.05 29.08
CA SER A 502 10.54 9.90 27.93
C SER A 502 11.61 9.84 26.84
N LEU A 503 11.19 10.00 25.59
CA LEU A 503 12.05 10.26 24.44
C LEU A 503 11.85 11.72 24.03
N THR A 504 12.92 12.52 23.98
CA THR A 504 12.86 13.90 23.47
C THR A 504 13.76 14.02 22.26
N ILE A 505 13.24 14.57 21.15
CA ILE A 505 13.98 14.77 19.91
C ILE A 505 13.90 16.26 19.56
N SER A 506 15.03 16.91 19.31
CA SER A 506 15.12 18.31 18.87
C SER A 506 16.35 18.46 17.97
N ASP A 507 16.21 19.04 16.79
CA ASP A 507 17.28 19.14 15.78
C ASP A 507 18.00 17.83 15.42
N GLY A 508 17.40 16.66 15.72
CA GLY A 508 17.98 15.34 15.50
C GLY A 508 16.95 14.33 14.99
N GLN A 509 17.40 13.12 14.70
CA GLN A 509 16.59 12.09 14.07
C GLN A 509 16.64 10.78 14.87
N VAL A 510 15.49 10.13 15.01
CA VAL A 510 15.38 8.77 15.55
C VAL A 510 14.64 7.92 14.55
N THR A 511 15.25 6.81 14.12
CA THR A 511 14.62 5.78 13.30
C THR A 511 14.46 4.53 14.15
N SER A 512 13.28 3.91 14.16
CA SER A 512 13.09 2.59 14.78
C SER A 512 11.93 1.81 14.16
N GLY A 513 11.97 0.47 14.20
CA GLY A 513 10.80 -0.33 13.83
C GLY A 513 9.60 -0.01 14.72
N ARG A 514 9.79 -0.12 16.05
CA ARG A 514 8.81 0.30 17.07
C ARG A 514 9.42 1.22 18.12
N THR A 515 8.65 2.23 18.53
CA THR A 515 8.96 3.07 19.68
C THR A 515 7.96 2.84 20.81
N LEU A 516 8.46 2.36 21.96
CA LEU A 516 7.67 2.10 23.17
C LEU A 516 8.15 3.01 24.31
N VAL A 517 7.23 3.68 24.99
CA VAL A 517 7.55 4.48 26.18
C VAL A 517 6.63 4.17 27.36
N ALA A 518 7.07 4.51 28.57
CA ALA A 518 6.36 4.30 29.82
C ALA A 518 6.17 2.80 30.14
N THR A 519 7.09 2.23 30.90
CA THR A 519 6.97 0.86 31.45
C THR A 519 5.89 0.80 32.54
N PRO A 520 5.47 -0.40 33.01
CA PRO A 520 4.37 -0.51 33.97
C PRO A 520 4.60 0.37 35.22
N SER A 521 3.55 1.09 35.63
CA SER A 521 3.57 2.09 36.72
C SER A 521 4.36 3.37 36.47
N GLN A 522 4.89 3.58 35.26
CA GLN A 522 5.55 4.83 34.86
C GLN A 522 4.65 5.70 33.98
N ALA A 523 5.01 6.98 33.89
CA ALA A 523 4.49 7.91 32.90
C ALA A 523 5.65 8.43 32.04
N GLY A 524 5.42 8.53 30.73
CA GLY A 524 6.44 8.90 29.76
C GLY A 524 5.85 9.61 28.56
N ALA A 525 6.65 10.47 27.93
CA ALA A 525 6.26 11.18 26.72
C ALA A 525 7.30 11.02 25.61
N ILE A 526 6.82 10.88 24.38
CA ILE A 526 7.65 11.08 23.18
C ILE A 526 7.43 12.53 22.75
N THR A 527 8.44 13.38 22.85
CA THR A 527 8.38 14.78 22.43
C THR A 527 9.21 14.98 21.18
N ILE A 528 8.53 15.30 20.06
CA ILE A 528 9.17 15.66 18.80
C ILE A 528 9.17 17.19 18.70
N GLY A 529 10.24 17.79 19.22
CA GLY A 529 10.47 19.23 19.23
C GLY A 529 10.94 19.77 17.89
N THR A 530 11.14 21.09 17.81
CA THR A 530 11.61 21.78 16.60
C THR A 530 12.86 21.13 16.00
N GLY A 531 12.86 20.92 14.69
CA GLY A 531 13.95 20.26 13.96
C GLY A 531 14.10 18.76 14.24
N GLY A 532 13.33 18.20 15.18
CA GLY A 532 13.33 16.79 15.51
C GLY A 532 12.51 15.96 14.53
N MET A 533 12.98 14.75 14.22
CA MET A 533 12.24 13.77 13.42
C MET A 533 12.22 12.40 14.09
N LEU A 534 11.04 11.80 14.21
CA LEU A 534 10.84 10.40 14.56
C LEU A 534 10.35 9.62 13.34
N GLN A 535 11.06 8.58 12.96
CA GLN A 535 10.67 7.65 11.91
C GLN A 535 10.38 6.28 12.54
N THR A 536 9.12 5.87 12.59
CA THR A 536 8.75 4.55 13.12
C THR A 536 7.42 4.03 12.58
N GLY A 537 7.19 2.71 12.67
CA GLY A 537 5.94 2.07 12.24
C GLY A 537 4.88 2.08 13.33
N THR A 538 5.28 1.91 14.59
CA THR A 538 4.35 1.83 15.73
C THR A 538 4.82 2.70 16.89
N ILE A 539 3.87 3.43 17.47
CA ILE A 539 4.06 4.15 18.73
C ILE A 539 3.05 3.63 19.75
N ALA A 540 3.55 3.03 20.83
CA ALA A 540 2.73 2.43 21.87
C ALA A 540 3.29 2.63 23.29
N SER A 541 2.46 2.30 24.28
CA SER A 541 2.88 2.21 25.68
C SER A 541 3.63 0.91 25.94
N ALA A 542 4.68 0.98 26.76
CA ALA A 542 5.37 -0.20 27.31
C ALA A 542 4.67 -0.77 28.57
N GLY A 543 3.40 -0.41 28.80
CA GLY A 543 2.56 -0.88 29.92
C GLY A 543 2.19 0.21 30.94
N GLY A 544 2.75 1.42 30.81
CA GLY A 544 2.44 2.60 31.61
C GLY A 544 1.56 3.62 30.89
N THR A 545 1.59 4.88 31.35
CA THR A 545 0.89 6.00 30.69
C THR A 545 1.82 6.70 29.71
N ALA A 546 1.55 6.54 28.41
CA ALA A 546 2.32 7.12 27.33
C ALA A 546 1.59 8.28 26.65
N THR A 547 2.31 9.30 26.20
CA THR A 547 1.78 10.41 25.39
C THR A 547 2.76 10.76 24.27
N LEU A 548 2.25 11.06 23.09
CA LEU A 548 3.00 11.63 21.98
C LEU A 548 2.80 13.16 21.97
N ILE A 549 3.87 13.93 21.89
CA ILE A 549 3.85 15.39 21.92
C ILE A 549 4.56 15.93 20.68
N PHE A 550 3.83 16.64 19.83
CA PHE A 550 4.42 17.42 18.74
C PHE A 550 4.65 18.85 19.21
N ASN A 551 5.88 19.36 19.09
CA ASN A 551 6.22 20.74 19.42
C ASN A 551 7.20 21.35 18.40
N GLY A 552 6.84 21.22 17.12
CA GLY A 552 7.54 21.75 15.95
C GLY A 552 8.31 20.71 15.14
N GLY A 553 8.28 19.43 15.53
CA GLY A 553 8.97 18.35 14.83
C GLY A 553 8.08 17.52 13.91
N MET A 554 8.68 16.50 13.30
CA MET A 554 8.06 15.62 12.30
C MET A 554 8.01 14.16 12.76
N PHE A 555 6.87 13.50 12.55
CA PHE A 555 6.78 12.04 12.49
C PHE A 555 6.76 11.61 11.02
N ARG A 556 7.51 10.56 10.67
CA ARG A 556 7.48 9.94 9.33
C ARG A 556 7.22 8.44 9.47
N ALA A 557 6.19 7.93 8.78
CA ALA A 557 5.86 6.52 8.84
C ALA A 557 6.89 5.65 8.09
N THR A 558 7.23 4.51 8.68
CA THR A 558 8.15 3.52 8.10
C THR A 558 7.46 2.23 7.66
N GLY A 559 6.15 2.20 7.79
CA GLY A 559 5.21 1.13 7.49
C GLY A 559 3.79 1.67 7.73
N VAL A 560 2.78 0.81 7.78
CA VAL A 560 1.41 1.22 8.15
C VAL A 560 1.44 1.85 9.55
N PRO A 561 1.19 3.18 9.69
CA PRO A 561 1.32 3.83 10.97
C PRO A 561 0.21 3.36 11.93
N ASP A 562 0.61 2.89 13.10
CA ASP A 562 -0.28 2.47 14.19
C ASP A 562 0.08 3.24 15.47
N ILE A 563 -0.58 4.39 15.69
CA ILE A 563 -0.34 5.27 16.85
C ILE A 563 -1.50 5.13 17.84
N LYS A 564 -1.25 4.42 18.95
CA LYS A 564 -2.26 4.09 19.97
C LYS A 564 -2.27 5.00 21.19
N VAL A 565 -1.27 5.86 21.32
CA VAL A 565 -1.10 6.73 22.50
C VAL A 565 -1.85 8.04 22.33
N ALA A 566 -2.27 8.65 23.45
CA ALA A 566 -2.82 10.00 23.43
C ALA A 566 -1.79 10.96 22.82
N THR A 567 -2.26 11.86 21.96
CA THR A 567 -1.40 12.80 21.24
C THR A 567 -1.72 14.24 21.64
N THR A 568 -0.69 15.04 21.88
CA THR A 568 -0.80 16.47 22.20
C THR A 568 -0.02 17.29 21.19
N LEU A 569 -0.71 18.23 20.54
CA LEU A 569 -0.12 19.24 19.68
C LEU A 569 0.21 20.46 20.56
N GLY A 570 1.50 20.62 20.89
CA GLY A 570 2.05 21.80 21.56
C GLY A 570 1.88 23.05 20.71
N ALA A 571 2.09 24.25 21.26
CA ALA A 571 1.73 25.51 20.59
C ALA A 571 2.34 25.70 19.18
N VAL A 572 3.49 25.08 18.90
CA VAL A 572 4.16 25.12 17.59
C VAL A 572 3.55 24.12 16.58
N GLY A 573 2.86 23.08 17.06
CA GLY A 573 2.27 22.02 16.22
C GLY A 573 3.28 20.94 15.81
N GLY A 574 3.07 20.29 14.67
CA GLY A 574 4.01 19.33 14.10
C GLY A 574 3.66 18.87 12.69
N THR A 575 4.49 18.00 12.11
CA THR A 575 4.23 17.38 10.80
C THR A 575 4.08 15.87 10.94
N ILE A 576 3.08 15.32 10.26
CA ILE A 576 2.81 13.89 10.16
C ILE A 576 2.96 13.51 8.68
N ASP A 577 4.06 12.87 8.34
CA ASP A 577 4.35 12.37 7.00
C ASP A 577 4.04 10.87 6.93
N THR A 578 3.04 10.50 6.13
CA THR A 578 2.68 9.09 5.95
C THR A 578 3.62 8.34 5.04
N ASN A 579 4.52 9.02 4.31
CA ASN A 579 5.51 8.39 3.45
C ASN A 579 4.92 7.36 2.45
N GLY A 580 3.68 7.58 2.01
CA GLY A 580 2.94 6.68 1.12
C GLY A 580 2.10 5.60 1.83
N TYR A 581 2.30 5.34 3.12
CA TYR A 581 1.52 4.35 3.87
C TYR A 581 0.17 4.89 4.32
N SER A 582 -0.89 4.07 4.25
CA SER A 582 -2.19 4.44 4.82
C SER A 582 -2.36 3.80 6.20
N GLY A 583 -2.68 4.59 7.24
CA GLY A 583 -2.85 4.07 8.60
C GLY A 583 -3.59 5.03 9.54
N GLU A 584 -3.53 4.75 10.85
CA GLU A 584 -4.48 5.28 11.82
C GLU A 584 -3.80 5.87 13.07
N ILE A 585 -4.34 7.00 13.54
CA ILE A 585 -4.17 7.49 14.91
C ILE A 585 -5.47 7.22 15.67
N SER A 586 -5.43 6.22 16.53
CA SER A 586 -6.58 5.81 17.36
C SER A 586 -6.61 6.55 18.70
N GLY A 587 -5.47 7.06 19.17
CA GLY A 587 -5.40 7.90 20.37
C GLY A 587 -6.02 9.29 20.17
N ASN A 588 -6.65 9.83 21.22
CA ASN A 588 -7.23 11.18 21.18
C ASN A 588 -6.14 12.24 20.93
N ILE A 589 -6.41 13.17 20.01
CA ILE A 589 -5.53 14.33 19.76
C ILE A 589 -6.05 15.57 20.51
N SER A 590 -5.17 16.27 21.22
CA SER A 590 -5.48 17.44 22.05
C SER A 590 -4.43 18.54 21.88
N GLY A 591 -4.64 19.71 22.49
CA GLY A 591 -3.65 20.79 22.53
C GLY A 591 -4.00 22.02 21.68
N THR A 592 -3.17 23.06 21.76
CA THR A 592 -3.42 24.33 21.06
C THR A 592 -2.77 24.42 19.69
N GLY A 593 -1.84 23.51 19.39
CA GLY A 593 -1.13 23.44 18.13
C GLY A 593 -1.92 22.84 16.98
N GLY A 594 -1.42 23.07 15.78
CA GLY A 594 -1.89 22.47 14.54
C GLY A 594 -1.03 21.31 14.08
N PHE A 595 -1.39 20.67 12.97
CA PHE A 595 -0.48 19.74 12.29
C PHE A 595 -0.54 19.87 10.77
N THR A 596 0.58 19.53 10.13
CA THR A 596 0.69 19.39 8.68
C THR A 596 0.72 17.91 8.31
N LYS A 597 -0.11 17.48 7.37
CA LYS A 597 -0.12 16.15 6.79
C LYS A 597 0.65 16.13 5.46
N ARG A 598 1.60 15.19 5.32
CA ARG A 598 2.39 14.93 4.10
C ARG A 598 2.37 13.43 3.74
N GLY A 599 2.90 13.09 2.56
CA GLY A 599 2.93 11.73 2.02
C GLY A 599 1.62 11.33 1.36
N ALA A 600 1.71 10.59 0.26
CA ALA A 600 0.56 10.19 -0.55
C ALA A 600 -0.47 9.30 0.19
N GLY A 601 -0.05 8.58 1.24
CA GLY A 601 -0.92 7.68 2.00
C GLY A 601 -1.95 8.41 2.86
N SER A 602 -3.04 7.73 3.20
CA SER A 602 -4.15 8.26 4.00
C SER A 602 -3.87 8.20 5.51
N LEU A 603 -4.19 9.28 6.25
CA LEU A 603 -4.15 9.32 7.71
C LEU A 603 -5.57 9.31 8.29
N THR A 604 -5.96 8.21 8.92
CA THR A 604 -7.25 8.11 9.61
C THR A 604 -7.13 8.59 11.06
N LEU A 605 -8.01 9.50 11.47
CA LEU A 605 -8.15 9.95 12.84
C LEU A 605 -9.43 9.32 13.41
N SER A 606 -9.32 8.38 14.34
CA SER A 606 -10.49 7.67 14.90
C SER A 606 -10.86 8.12 16.31
N GLY A 607 -9.89 8.67 17.05
CA GLY A 607 -10.10 9.20 18.40
C GLY A 607 -10.96 10.47 18.42
N VAL A 608 -11.40 10.86 19.63
CA VAL A 608 -12.12 12.13 19.84
C VAL A 608 -11.10 13.26 19.91
N ASN A 609 -10.95 14.01 18.82
CA ASN A 609 -9.94 15.07 18.72
C ASN A 609 -10.50 16.42 19.20
N THR A 610 -9.73 17.11 20.04
CA THR A 610 -10.13 18.35 20.73
C THR A 610 -9.15 19.50 20.53
N PHE A 611 -8.10 19.30 19.73
CA PHE A 611 -7.08 20.30 19.45
C PHE A 611 -7.66 21.50 18.68
N SER A 612 -7.05 22.68 18.87
CA SER A 612 -7.58 23.94 18.33
C SER A 612 -6.72 24.63 17.26
N GLY A 613 -5.50 24.16 17.02
CA GLY A 613 -4.65 24.74 15.99
C GLY A 613 -5.06 24.33 14.57
N PRO A 614 -4.39 24.91 13.56
CA PRO A 614 -4.73 24.69 12.16
C PRO A 614 -4.32 23.30 11.65
N VAL A 615 -5.07 22.76 10.69
CA VAL A 615 -4.70 21.56 9.93
C VAL A 615 -4.30 21.98 8.52
N LEU A 616 -3.14 21.54 8.05
CA LEU A 616 -2.71 21.73 6.66
C LEU A 616 -2.51 20.36 6.01
N ILE A 617 -3.20 20.06 4.92
CA ILE A 617 -3.05 18.82 4.16
C ILE A 617 -2.28 19.15 2.88
N GLN A 618 -1.04 18.68 2.76
CA GLN A 618 -0.19 18.97 1.60
C GLN A 618 -0.15 17.83 0.58
N GLU A 619 -0.30 16.59 1.04
CA GLU A 619 -0.32 15.39 0.20
C GLU A 619 -1.23 14.31 0.80
N GLY A 620 -1.84 13.49 -0.07
CA GLY A 620 -2.72 12.39 0.31
C GLY A 620 -4.00 12.87 0.99
N SER A 621 -4.48 12.08 1.94
CA SER A 621 -5.79 12.30 2.58
C SER A 621 -5.73 12.31 4.11
N VAL A 622 -6.62 13.07 4.73
CA VAL A 622 -7.00 12.91 6.15
C VAL A 622 -8.42 12.38 6.20
N LYS A 623 -8.62 11.24 6.86
CA LYS A 623 -9.94 10.62 7.05
C LYS A 623 -10.40 10.78 8.50
N LEU A 624 -11.65 11.15 8.70
CA LEU A 624 -12.28 11.21 10.02
C LEU A 624 -13.10 9.94 10.25
N GLY A 625 -12.80 9.21 11.32
CA GLY A 625 -13.62 8.07 11.75
C GLY A 625 -15.00 8.50 12.29
N PRO A 626 -15.92 7.54 12.55
CA PRO A 626 -17.31 7.85 12.90
C PRO A 626 -17.51 8.71 14.16
N THR A 627 -16.57 8.62 15.10
CA THR A 627 -16.57 9.36 16.37
C THR A 627 -15.57 10.52 16.38
N ALA A 628 -14.83 10.73 15.28
CA ALA A 628 -13.82 11.75 15.21
C ALA A 628 -14.47 13.13 15.01
N SER A 629 -13.89 14.14 15.65
CA SER A 629 -14.31 15.54 15.53
C SER A 629 -13.09 16.41 15.27
N ILE A 630 -13.25 17.46 14.46
CA ILE A 630 -12.31 18.58 14.35
C ILE A 630 -13.01 19.91 14.65
N SER A 631 -14.06 19.89 15.48
CA SER A 631 -14.92 21.05 15.78
C SER A 631 -14.24 22.23 16.49
N ASN A 632 -13.02 22.04 16.99
CA ASN A 632 -12.25 23.08 17.69
C ASN A 632 -11.13 23.68 16.84
N VAL A 633 -10.80 23.10 15.67
CA VAL A 633 -9.66 23.55 14.84
C VAL A 633 -9.91 24.94 14.28
N SER A 634 -8.92 25.82 14.34
CA SER A 634 -9.06 27.20 13.85
C SER A 634 -9.19 27.27 12.33
N SER A 635 -8.42 26.46 11.60
CA SER A 635 -8.57 26.33 10.16
C SER A 635 -8.18 24.94 9.64
N VAL A 636 -8.75 24.55 8.49
CA VAL A 636 -8.27 23.44 7.66
C VAL A 636 -7.90 23.98 6.29
N GLU A 637 -6.67 23.78 5.86
CA GLU A 637 -6.18 24.19 4.55
C GLU A 637 -5.76 22.96 3.74
N LEU A 638 -6.26 22.87 2.51
CA LEU A 638 -6.01 21.74 1.61
C LEU A 638 -5.20 22.20 0.40
N GLU A 639 -4.06 21.60 0.14
CA GLU A 639 -3.30 21.82 -1.11
C GLU A 639 -3.96 21.08 -2.29
N ALA A 640 -3.52 21.39 -3.51
CA ALA A 640 -4.03 20.72 -4.71
C ALA A 640 -3.77 19.20 -4.67
N GLY A 641 -4.77 18.40 -5.05
CA GLY A 641 -4.67 16.94 -5.07
C GLY A 641 -4.79 16.26 -3.70
N THR A 642 -5.17 17.00 -2.65
CA THR A 642 -5.38 16.47 -1.29
C THR A 642 -6.85 16.32 -0.94
N THR A 643 -7.17 15.44 0.01
CA THR A 643 -8.56 15.18 0.44
C THR A 643 -8.74 15.23 1.96
N LEU A 644 -9.78 15.94 2.43
CA LEU A 644 -10.38 15.75 3.75
C LEU A 644 -11.64 14.90 3.60
N ASP A 645 -11.62 13.67 4.11
CA ASP A 645 -12.74 12.74 3.99
C ASP A 645 -13.45 12.61 5.34
N ALA A 646 -14.66 13.16 5.39
CA ALA A 646 -15.58 13.12 6.52
C ALA A 646 -16.80 12.21 6.25
N SER A 647 -16.77 11.37 5.21
CA SER A 647 -17.88 10.50 4.81
C SER A 647 -18.35 9.55 5.91
N ALA A 648 -17.45 9.10 6.78
CA ALA A 648 -17.78 8.23 7.89
C ALA A 648 -18.38 8.96 9.11
N VAL A 649 -18.34 10.30 9.17
CA VAL A 649 -18.85 11.08 10.30
C VAL A 649 -20.38 11.13 10.27
N SER A 650 -21.02 10.53 11.27
CA SER A 650 -22.48 10.51 11.37
C SER A 650 -23.05 11.93 11.50
N GLY A 651 -23.91 12.33 10.54
CA GLY A 651 -24.46 13.69 10.47
C GLY A 651 -23.56 14.71 9.77
N GLY A 652 -22.39 14.30 9.26
CA GLY A 652 -21.43 15.15 8.57
C GLY A 652 -20.52 15.96 9.49
N LEU A 653 -19.53 16.62 8.88
CA LEU A 653 -18.63 17.54 9.56
C LEU A 653 -19.36 18.87 9.85
N ILE A 654 -19.40 19.31 11.11
CA ILE A 654 -19.99 20.59 11.50
C ILE A 654 -18.89 21.60 11.83
N LEU A 655 -18.85 22.73 11.12
CA LEU A 655 -17.95 23.84 11.40
C LEU A 655 -18.55 24.78 12.44
N GLY A 656 -17.87 24.95 13.57
CA GLY A 656 -18.20 25.90 14.61
C GLY A 656 -17.85 27.35 14.25
N ASN A 657 -18.29 28.27 15.11
CA ASN A 657 -18.02 29.71 14.98
C ASN A 657 -16.50 29.99 14.86
N SER A 658 -16.12 30.85 13.92
CA SER A 658 -14.75 31.28 13.60
C SER A 658 -13.84 30.18 13.03
N GLN A 659 -14.34 28.99 12.70
CA GLN A 659 -13.57 27.97 11.99
C GLN A 659 -13.49 28.29 10.49
N THR A 660 -12.33 28.09 9.87
CA THR A 660 -12.14 28.28 8.43
C THR A 660 -11.79 26.97 7.73
N ILE A 661 -12.45 26.60 6.62
CA ILE A 661 -11.90 25.63 5.67
C ILE A 661 -11.50 26.36 4.39
N ALA A 662 -10.31 26.07 3.85
CA ALA A 662 -9.72 26.77 2.73
C ALA A 662 -8.81 25.90 1.85
N GLY A 663 -8.37 26.43 0.70
CA GLY A 663 -7.39 25.78 -0.17
C GLY A 663 -7.93 25.30 -1.53
N LYS A 664 -7.23 24.33 -2.13
CA LYS A 664 -7.41 23.79 -3.50
C LYS A 664 -7.73 22.29 -3.55
N GLY A 665 -7.86 21.62 -2.40
CA GLY A 665 -8.14 20.18 -2.33
C GLY A 665 -9.64 19.83 -2.30
N THR A 666 -9.94 18.56 -2.03
CA THR A 666 -11.30 18.00 -2.03
C THR A 666 -11.79 17.72 -0.61
N ILE A 667 -13.07 17.90 -0.36
CA ILE A 667 -13.72 17.47 0.89
C ILE A 667 -14.76 16.42 0.51
N THR A 668 -14.71 15.22 1.10
CA THR A 668 -15.68 14.14 0.84
C THR A 668 -16.60 13.97 2.05
N GLY A 669 -17.90 13.77 1.81
CA GLY A 669 -18.94 13.68 2.84
C GLY A 669 -19.63 15.01 3.17
N ASN A 670 -20.63 14.95 4.06
CA ASN A 670 -21.51 16.07 4.37
C ASN A 670 -20.78 17.14 5.20
N LEU A 671 -21.00 18.42 4.87
CA LEU A 671 -20.40 19.57 5.56
C LEU A 671 -21.48 20.57 5.97
N THR A 672 -21.55 20.91 7.26
CA THR A 672 -22.45 21.94 7.79
C THR A 672 -21.65 23.12 8.30
N ALA A 673 -21.79 24.29 7.68
CA ALA A 673 -21.17 25.53 8.12
C ALA A 673 -22.13 26.31 9.05
N THR A 674 -21.81 26.39 10.35
CA THR A 674 -22.64 27.12 11.33
C THR A 674 -22.28 28.62 11.40
N ALA A 675 -23.07 29.38 12.15
CA ALA A 675 -22.98 30.83 12.17
C ALA A 675 -21.59 31.31 12.62
N GLY A 676 -20.94 32.09 11.76
CA GLY A 676 -19.58 32.61 11.96
C GLY A 676 -18.46 31.66 11.51
N SER A 677 -18.75 30.49 10.95
CA SER A 677 -17.75 29.68 10.23
C SER A 677 -17.49 30.24 8.83
N LEU A 678 -16.35 29.87 8.22
CA LEU A 678 -15.87 30.44 6.98
C LEU A 678 -15.37 29.35 6.05
N VAL A 679 -15.81 29.39 4.80
CA VAL A 679 -15.41 28.43 3.77
C VAL A 679 -14.82 29.25 2.60
N ARG A 680 -13.50 29.12 2.37
CA ARG A 680 -12.68 30.00 1.52
C ARG A 680 -11.71 29.21 0.64
N PRO A 681 -12.13 28.68 -0.50
CA PRO A 681 -11.17 28.10 -1.42
C PRO A 681 -10.19 29.20 -1.91
N TYR A 682 -8.88 28.90 -1.93
CA TYR A 682 -7.82 29.86 -2.29
C TYR A 682 -7.34 29.63 -3.73
N GLY A 683 -7.22 30.71 -4.51
CA GLY A 683 -6.48 30.73 -5.79
C GLY A 683 -5.42 31.83 -5.79
N GLU A 684 -4.13 31.48 -5.62
CA GLU A 684 -3.04 32.42 -5.90
C GLU A 684 -2.71 32.47 -7.40
N LYS A 685 -2.46 33.67 -7.91
CA LYS A 685 -2.16 33.96 -9.32
C LYS A 685 -0.68 33.73 -9.65
N THR A 686 -0.31 32.48 -9.93
CA THR A 686 0.97 32.15 -10.59
C THR A 686 0.77 31.07 -11.65
N GLY A 687 0.40 31.46 -12.87
CA GLY A 687 0.27 30.55 -14.03
C GLY A 687 -1.15 30.39 -14.57
N SER A 688 -1.27 29.92 -15.81
CA SER A 688 -2.48 30.00 -16.66
C SER A 688 -3.58 28.96 -16.42
N VAL A 689 -3.66 28.31 -15.24
CA VAL A 689 -4.71 27.33 -14.93
C VAL A 689 -5.19 27.54 -13.49
N HIS A 690 -6.51 27.64 -13.30
CA HIS A 690 -7.17 27.81 -12.01
C HIS A 690 -7.76 26.47 -11.54
N THR A 691 -7.63 26.11 -10.27
CA THR A 691 -8.38 25.03 -9.62
C THR A 691 -8.92 25.55 -8.29
N ILE A 692 -10.24 25.54 -8.10
CA ILE A 692 -10.93 25.91 -6.86
C ILE A 692 -11.62 24.62 -6.38
N GLY A 693 -11.23 24.08 -5.22
CA GLY A 693 -11.73 22.79 -4.74
C GLY A 693 -12.54 22.90 -3.46
N ILE A 694 -13.87 22.81 -3.58
CA ILE A 694 -14.78 22.29 -2.54
C ILE A 694 -15.86 21.50 -3.26
N GLN A 695 -15.73 20.17 -3.29
CA GLN A 695 -16.78 19.24 -3.74
C GLN A 695 -17.40 18.53 -2.53
N ALA A 696 -18.03 19.28 -1.61
CA ALA A 696 -18.82 18.66 -0.55
C ALA A 696 -20.15 18.17 -1.14
N GLU A 697 -20.53 16.92 -0.89
CA GLU A 697 -21.74 16.29 -1.44
C GLU A 697 -23.04 16.98 -0.95
N ASP A 698 -23.06 17.47 0.30
CA ASP A 698 -24.13 18.28 0.88
C ASP A 698 -23.55 19.40 1.76
N LEU A 699 -23.48 20.64 1.23
CA LEU A 699 -23.07 21.82 2.02
C LEU A 699 -24.29 22.52 2.65
N ASN A 700 -24.49 22.33 3.94
CA ASN A 700 -25.55 22.98 4.72
C ASN A 700 -25.06 24.29 5.35
N LEU A 701 -25.64 25.44 4.99
CA LEU A 701 -25.27 26.74 5.54
C LEU A 701 -26.30 27.22 6.57
N SER A 702 -25.84 27.75 7.71
CA SER A 702 -26.71 28.47 8.66
C SER A 702 -27.00 29.91 8.21
N SER A 703 -27.85 30.63 8.95
CA SER A 703 -28.31 31.99 8.62
C SER A 703 -27.30 33.13 8.75
N ASP A 704 -26.00 32.82 8.82
CA ASP A 704 -24.92 33.80 8.89
C ASP A 704 -23.82 33.44 7.87
N TRP A 705 -23.49 34.45 7.04
CA TRP A 705 -22.46 34.63 6.00
C TRP A 705 -21.40 33.53 5.71
N ALA A 706 -21.29 33.15 4.42
CA ALA A 706 -20.12 32.51 3.79
C ALA A 706 -19.62 33.38 2.61
N VAL A 707 -18.31 33.45 2.36
CA VAL A 707 -17.69 34.35 1.35
C VAL A 707 -16.98 33.56 0.25
N PHE A 708 -17.41 33.73 -1.01
CA PHE A 708 -16.76 33.18 -2.21
C PHE A 708 -16.20 34.33 -3.06
N ASP A 709 -14.94 34.23 -3.51
CA ASP A 709 -14.29 35.17 -4.45
C ASP A 709 -14.09 34.47 -5.81
N ASN A 710 -14.66 35.02 -6.89
CA ASN A 710 -14.52 34.47 -8.24
C ASN A 710 -14.24 35.60 -9.24
N ALA A 711 -12.99 35.72 -9.69
CA ALA A 711 -12.56 36.70 -10.67
C ALA A 711 -12.03 36.02 -11.95
N VAL A 712 -12.89 36.02 -12.97
CA VAL A 712 -12.63 35.87 -14.42
C VAL A 712 -12.66 34.44 -15.01
N HIS A 713 -13.60 34.26 -15.95
CA HIS A 713 -13.97 33.02 -16.63
C HIS A 713 -12.94 32.42 -17.61
N GLY A 714 -13.00 31.08 -17.69
CA GLY A 714 -12.72 30.23 -18.86
C GLY A 714 -11.50 29.32 -18.65
N THR A 715 -11.52 28.00 -18.77
CA THR A 715 -12.49 26.98 -19.22
C THR A 715 -12.05 25.62 -18.63
N GLY A 716 -12.97 24.75 -18.19
CA GLY A 716 -12.73 23.31 -18.00
C GLY A 716 -12.86 22.77 -16.56
N ASN A 717 -13.84 21.88 -16.37
CA ASN A 717 -14.10 20.92 -15.27
C ASN A 717 -14.03 21.36 -13.80
N GLY A 718 -15.21 21.43 -13.16
CA GLY A 718 -15.40 21.44 -11.71
C GLY A 718 -16.68 22.14 -11.22
N GLY A 719 -17.82 21.42 -11.26
CA GLY A 719 -19.00 21.54 -10.37
C GLY A 719 -19.64 22.92 -10.08
N SER A 720 -20.87 23.11 -10.59
CA SER A 720 -21.79 24.20 -10.23
C SER A 720 -22.68 23.82 -9.03
N TYR A 721 -22.95 24.79 -8.16
CA TYR A 721 -23.94 24.74 -7.07
C TYR A 721 -25.37 24.45 -7.58
N ASN A 722 -26.20 23.70 -6.83
CA ASN A 722 -27.66 23.89 -6.86
C ASN A 722 -28.25 24.08 -5.44
N GLY A 723 -28.51 25.34 -5.08
CA GLY A 723 -29.10 25.73 -3.79
C GLY A 723 -30.59 25.41 -3.69
N SER A 724 -30.95 24.15 -3.50
CA SER A 724 -32.33 23.74 -3.17
C SER A 724 -32.72 24.00 -1.70
N GLY A 725 -31.82 24.58 -0.89
CA GLY A 725 -32.00 24.76 0.56
C GLY A 725 -31.58 26.12 1.14
N LEU A 726 -31.70 27.25 0.42
CA LEU A 726 -31.58 28.58 1.04
C LEU A 726 -32.81 28.91 1.91
N PHE A 727 -33.00 28.18 3.00
CA PHE A 727 -33.96 28.53 4.04
C PHE A 727 -33.24 29.32 5.14
N GLY A 728 -33.13 30.64 4.90
CA GLY A 728 -32.81 31.63 5.94
C GLY A 728 -31.45 32.30 5.77
N GLY A 729 -31.44 33.48 5.13
CA GLY A 729 -30.52 34.58 5.47
C GLY A 729 -29.03 34.40 5.16
N GLY A 730 -28.64 34.22 3.90
CA GLY A 730 -27.25 34.43 3.47
C GLY A 730 -27.23 35.27 2.19
N ILE A 731 -26.56 36.43 2.21
CA ILE A 731 -26.28 37.20 0.99
C ILE A 731 -25.00 36.64 0.37
N VAL A 732 -25.10 36.12 -0.85
CA VAL A 732 -23.94 35.87 -1.72
C VAL A 732 -23.62 37.18 -2.42
N MET A 733 -22.49 37.82 -2.09
CA MET A 733 -21.99 38.94 -2.88
C MET A 733 -21.10 38.41 -4.00
N VAL A 734 -21.69 38.23 -5.19
CA VAL A 734 -20.95 38.07 -6.44
C VAL A 734 -20.84 39.45 -7.08
N ASN A 735 -19.64 39.86 -7.51
CA ASN A 735 -19.54 40.99 -8.42
C ASN A 735 -20.13 40.51 -9.76
N ASN A 736 -21.30 41.01 -10.14
CA ASN A 736 -22.15 40.54 -11.25
C ASN A 736 -22.70 39.10 -11.14
N GLU A 737 -23.72 38.85 -10.32
CA GLU A 737 -25.00 38.26 -10.80
C GLU A 737 -26.03 38.03 -9.67
N SER A 738 -27.28 37.86 -10.10
CA SER A 738 -28.55 38.18 -9.42
C SER A 738 -29.21 36.97 -8.73
N LEU A 739 -29.89 37.23 -7.61
CA LEU A 739 -30.71 36.30 -6.84
C LEU A 739 -31.95 35.84 -7.63
N SER A 740 -32.18 34.53 -7.75
CA SER A 740 -33.47 33.95 -8.15
C SER A 740 -34.38 33.82 -6.92
N ALA A 741 -35.57 34.43 -7.02
CA ALA A 741 -36.59 34.47 -5.98
C ALA A 741 -37.47 33.19 -5.97
N PRO A 742 -38.17 32.89 -4.86
CA PRO A 742 -38.92 31.63 -4.69
C PRO A 742 -40.21 31.58 -5.51
N LEU A 743 -40.59 30.37 -5.93
CA LEU A 743 -41.91 30.07 -6.50
C LEU A 743 -42.97 30.18 -5.41
N ALA A 744 -43.94 31.09 -5.55
CA ALA A 744 -45.21 30.97 -4.86
C ALA A 744 -46.38 31.47 -5.71
N SER A 745 -47.48 30.75 -5.62
CA SER A 745 -48.79 31.10 -6.15
C SER A 745 -49.40 32.24 -5.32
N GLY A 746 -49.75 33.34 -5.98
CA GLY A 746 -50.37 34.53 -5.38
C GLY A 746 -49.44 35.76 -5.34
N LEU A 747 -50.02 36.97 -5.36
CA LEU A 747 -49.28 38.24 -5.36
C LEU A 747 -48.29 38.31 -4.18
N ILE A 748 -46.99 38.22 -4.46
CA ILE A 748 -45.93 38.45 -3.47
C ILE A 748 -45.22 39.75 -3.82
N SER A 749 -45.15 40.66 -2.84
CA SER A 749 -44.27 41.82 -2.91
C SER A 749 -42.95 41.52 -2.20
N THR A 750 -41.80 41.80 -2.81
CA THR A 750 -40.50 41.75 -2.13
C THR A 750 -39.99 43.15 -1.82
N THR A 751 -39.31 43.33 -0.68
CA THR A 751 -38.70 44.61 -0.28
C THR A 751 -37.19 44.41 -0.15
N VAL A 752 -36.40 45.26 -0.81
CA VAL A 752 -34.93 45.19 -0.80
C VAL A 752 -34.38 46.43 -0.10
N ASP A 753 -33.52 46.23 0.91
CA ASP A 753 -32.78 47.28 1.57
C ASP A 753 -31.51 47.61 0.78
N ILE A 754 -31.38 48.87 0.36
CA ILE A 754 -30.22 49.33 -0.40
C ILE A 754 -29.23 50.00 0.57
N PRO A 755 -28.10 49.36 0.89
CA PRO A 755 -27.24 49.78 2.00
C PRO A 755 -26.35 51.00 1.66
N GLN A 756 -26.14 51.29 0.38
CA GLN A 756 -25.35 52.44 -0.08
C GLN A 756 -25.81 52.93 -1.46
N ALA A 757 -25.62 54.22 -1.75
CA ALA A 757 -26.04 54.81 -3.01
C ALA A 757 -25.18 54.30 -4.17
N GLY A 758 -25.78 53.84 -5.25
CA GLY A 758 -25.08 53.28 -6.41
C GLY A 758 -26.03 52.86 -7.52
N ALA A 759 -25.46 52.38 -8.63
CA ALA A 759 -26.21 51.74 -9.71
C ALA A 759 -26.52 50.29 -9.29
N TRP A 760 -27.80 49.91 -9.33
CA TRP A 760 -28.26 48.58 -8.93
C TRP A 760 -29.05 47.94 -10.08
N TYR A 761 -28.84 46.64 -10.29
CA TYR A 761 -29.43 45.88 -11.38
C TYR A 761 -30.46 44.88 -10.85
N LEU A 762 -31.59 44.76 -11.54
CA LEU A 762 -32.66 43.82 -11.23
C LEU A 762 -33.01 43.02 -12.50
N PHE A 763 -33.08 41.69 -12.38
CA PHE A 763 -33.37 40.79 -13.50
C PHE A 763 -34.60 39.92 -13.19
N ALA A 764 -35.44 39.67 -14.19
CA ALA A 764 -36.59 38.76 -14.10
C ALA A 764 -36.71 37.89 -15.36
N ARG A 765 -37.04 36.60 -15.18
CA ARG A 765 -37.31 35.64 -16.27
C ARG A 765 -38.79 35.29 -16.27
N ILE A 766 -39.42 35.37 -17.44
CA ILE A 766 -40.81 34.95 -17.65
C ILE A 766 -40.80 33.56 -18.28
N ALA A 767 -41.51 32.61 -17.70
CA ALA A 767 -41.75 31.29 -18.30
C ALA A 767 -43.16 31.25 -18.90
N GLU A 768 -43.28 30.88 -20.17
CA GLU A 768 -44.56 30.56 -20.79
C GLU A 768 -45.03 29.16 -20.33
N PRO A 769 -46.33 28.95 -20.07
CA PRO A 769 -46.86 27.61 -19.84
C PRO A 769 -46.98 26.86 -21.19
N SER A 770 -46.36 25.70 -21.32
CA SER A 770 -46.55 24.83 -22.48
C SER A 770 -47.95 24.20 -22.45
N LEU A 771 -48.85 24.65 -23.32
CA LEU A 771 -50.14 24.00 -23.59
C LEU A 771 -49.95 22.76 -24.47
N SER A 772 -50.62 21.66 -24.11
CA SER A 772 -50.76 20.46 -24.94
C SER A 772 -51.58 20.77 -26.18
N VAL A 773 -51.05 20.46 -27.37
CA VAL A 773 -51.78 20.59 -28.63
C VAL A 773 -52.74 19.40 -28.75
N ILE A 774 -54.05 19.66 -28.82
CA ILE A 774 -55.05 18.65 -29.19
C ILE A 774 -54.85 18.34 -30.68
N PRO A 775 -54.59 17.09 -31.09
CA PRO A 775 -54.47 16.75 -32.50
C PRO A 775 -55.81 16.99 -33.22
N GLY A 776 -55.89 18.07 -34.02
CA GLY A 776 -57.03 18.33 -34.91
C GLY A 776 -57.55 19.78 -34.98
N ASP A 777 -57.10 20.71 -34.13
CA ASP A 777 -57.49 22.13 -34.21
C ASP A 777 -56.30 22.99 -34.64
N THR A 778 -56.42 23.65 -35.80
CA THR A 778 -55.39 24.53 -36.37
C THR A 778 -55.60 26.02 -36.02
N SER A 779 -56.46 26.37 -35.06
CA SER A 779 -56.89 27.76 -34.85
C SER A 779 -56.84 28.35 -33.42
N THR A 780 -56.28 27.67 -32.43
CA THR A 780 -56.14 28.24 -31.07
C THR A 780 -54.70 28.59 -30.72
N SER A 781 -54.31 29.85 -30.98
CA SER A 781 -53.19 30.53 -30.29
C SER A 781 -53.80 31.51 -29.28
N ALA A 782 -53.42 31.41 -28.01
CA ALA A 782 -53.70 32.45 -27.02
C ALA A 782 -52.39 32.86 -26.35
N GLY A 783 -51.95 34.09 -26.62
CA GLY A 783 -50.72 34.68 -26.07
C GLY A 783 -50.87 35.14 -24.63
N GLY A 784 -49.78 35.04 -23.86
CA GLY A 784 -49.61 35.71 -22.58
C GLY A 784 -48.86 37.04 -22.75
N ASN A 785 -49.40 38.13 -22.20
CA ASN A 785 -48.69 39.40 -22.04
C ASN A 785 -48.29 39.56 -20.57
N ASN A 786 -47.00 39.71 -20.27
CA ASN A 786 -46.49 40.09 -18.96
C ASN A 786 -46.00 41.55 -18.96
N SER A 787 -46.52 42.38 -18.04
CA SER A 787 -46.06 43.77 -17.83
C SER A 787 -45.29 43.90 -16.51
N LEU A 788 -44.20 44.67 -16.50
CA LEU A 788 -43.39 44.97 -15.31
C LEU A 788 -43.75 46.35 -14.72
N TRP A 789 -43.87 46.43 -13.39
CA TRP A 789 -44.34 47.61 -12.67
C TRP A 789 -43.41 47.99 -11.51
N VAL A 790 -43.12 49.28 -11.32
CA VAL A 790 -42.28 49.78 -10.21
C VAL A 790 -43.06 50.80 -9.38
N SER A 791 -42.98 50.69 -8.04
CA SER A 791 -43.67 51.63 -7.14
C SER A 791 -43.00 53.00 -7.16
N GLY A 792 -43.78 54.06 -7.41
CA GLY A 792 -43.30 55.45 -7.29
C GLY A 792 -43.10 55.93 -5.84
N HIS A 793 -43.46 55.12 -4.83
CA HIS A 793 -43.48 55.51 -3.42
C HIS A 793 -42.77 54.47 -2.54
N SER A 794 -41.84 54.91 -1.69
CA SER A 794 -40.90 54.04 -0.96
C SER A 794 -41.44 53.36 0.30
N THR A 795 -42.70 53.61 0.71
CA THR A 795 -43.17 53.18 2.05
C THR A 795 -44.65 52.75 2.14
N ILE A 796 -45.38 52.58 1.02
CA ILE A 796 -46.80 52.21 1.06
C ILE A 796 -47.10 51.13 0.03
N LEU A 797 -47.56 49.96 0.50
CA LEU A 797 -48.02 48.83 -0.31
C LEU A 797 -49.54 48.90 -0.49
N GLN A 798 -50.02 49.05 -1.72
CA GLN A 798 -51.44 48.92 -2.06
C GLN A 798 -51.65 48.03 -3.29
N THR A 799 -52.84 47.43 -3.37
CA THR A 799 -53.21 46.36 -4.31
C THR A 799 -53.71 46.84 -5.67
N THR A 800 -53.67 48.15 -5.93
CA THR A 800 -54.17 48.76 -7.18
C THR A 800 -53.02 49.23 -8.08
N THR A 801 -53.12 48.97 -9.39
CA THR A 801 -52.08 49.25 -10.41
C THR A 801 -51.75 50.73 -10.59
N SER A 802 -52.60 51.64 -10.10
CA SER A 802 -52.41 53.09 -10.17
C SER A 802 -51.25 53.65 -9.32
N PHE A 803 -50.64 52.85 -8.45
CA PHE A 803 -49.48 53.23 -7.62
C PHE A 803 -48.13 52.83 -8.22
N TYR A 804 -48.16 52.12 -9.33
CA TYR A 804 -46.99 51.60 -9.98
C TYR A 804 -46.92 52.16 -11.40
N GLU A 805 -45.71 52.48 -11.86
CA GLU A 805 -45.48 52.88 -13.25
C GLU A 805 -45.15 51.65 -14.08
N GLU A 806 -45.83 51.49 -15.23
CA GLU A 806 -45.58 50.41 -16.18
C GLU A 806 -44.29 50.69 -16.94
N VAL A 807 -43.35 49.75 -16.88
CA VAL A 807 -42.01 49.92 -17.44
C VAL A 807 -41.89 49.25 -18.82
N GLN A 808 -42.74 48.26 -19.13
CA GLN A 808 -42.72 47.56 -20.43
C GLN A 808 -44.03 46.78 -20.70
N SER A 809 -44.46 46.73 -21.97
CA SER A 809 -45.35 45.70 -22.52
C SER A 809 -44.87 45.21 -23.92
N PRO A 810 -44.90 43.90 -24.25
CA PRO A 810 -44.56 43.41 -25.60
C PRO A 810 -45.80 43.00 -26.42
N ASP A 811 -45.88 43.47 -27.67
CA ASP A 811 -46.78 42.96 -28.73
C ASP A 811 -46.03 41.96 -29.63
N ASN A 812 -46.72 40.89 -30.02
CA ASN A 812 -46.12 39.62 -30.45
C ASN A 812 -46.00 39.45 -31.98
N ALA A 813 -44.91 38.82 -32.44
CA ALA A 813 -44.91 37.80 -33.52
C ALA A 813 -43.51 37.16 -33.71
N ALA A 814 -43.40 35.90 -33.27
CA ALA A 814 -42.42 34.86 -33.65
C ALA A 814 -41.06 34.77 -32.91
N ASP A 815 -41.11 34.03 -31.79
CA ASP A 815 -40.14 33.07 -31.23
C ASP A 815 -38.63 33.27 -31.36
N ALA A 816 -38.02 33.64 -30.24
CA ALA A 816 -37.08 32.80 -29.47
C ALA A 816 -36.79 33.53 -28.15
N ALA A 817 -36.60 32.81 -27.04
CA ALA A 817 -36.04 33.39 -25.82
C ALA A 817 -34.66 34.02 -26.13
N LYS A 818 -34.67 35.32 -26.45
CA LYS A 818 -33.53 36.15 -26.75
C LYS A 818 -33.67 37.45 -25.99
N TRP A 819 -32.61 37.84 -25.30
CA TRP A 819 -32.44 39.19 -24.79
C TRP A 819 -32.33 40.16 -25.98
N VAL A 820 -33.21 41.16 -26.11
CA VAL A 820 -33.22 42.11 -27.24
C VAL A 820 -32.82 43.53 -26.78
N LYS A 821 -31.91 44.16 -27.53
CA LYS A 821 -31.40 45.53 -27.31
C LYS A 821 -32.41 46.58 -27.79
N LEU A 822 -32.73 47.56 -26.94
CA LEU A 822 -33.51 48.75 -27.32
C LEU A 822 -32.70 50.02 -27.00
N SER A 823 -32.37 50.82 -28.02
CA SER A 823 -31.86 52.18 -27.80
C SER A 823 -32.11 53.06 -29.02
N PRO A 824 -32.45 54.34 -28.84
CA PRO A 824 -31.98 55.41 -29.69
C PRO A 824 -30.97 56.33 -28.97
N SER A 825 -30.06 56.86 -29.76
CA SER A 825 -28.76 57.51 -29.46
C SER A 825 -28.77 58.87 -28.74
N LEU A 826 -27.70 59.16 -27.99
CA LEU A 826 -27.07 60.49 -27.88
C LEU A 826 -25.51 60.38 -27.85
N PRO A 827 -24.75 61.22 -28.57
CA PRO A 827 -23.27 61.19 -28.64
C PRO A 827 -22.62 62.25 -27.73
N ALA A 828 -21.33 62.29 -27.42
CA ALA A 828 -20.23 61.33 -27.27
C ALA A 828 -19.06 62.17 -26.70
N LEU A 829 -18.25 61.69 -25.74
CA LEU A 829 -16.88 62.20 -25.57
C LEU A 829 -15.92 61.12 -25.00
N ALA A 830 -15.08 60.63 -25.92
CA ALA A 830 -13.73 60.05 -25.85
C ALA A 830 -13.33 59.03 -24.74
N GLY A 831 -13.20 57.75 -25.18
CA GLY A 831 -12.06 56.88 -24.82
C GLY A 831 -12.38 55.59 -24.05
N VAL A 832 -12.72 54.49 -24.76
CA VAL A 832 -12.41 53.05 -24.53
C VAL A 832 -13.30 52.21 -25.47
N TRP A 833 -12.75 51.13 -26.04
CA TRP A 833 -13.38 50.25 -27.03
C TRP A 833 -14.48 49.34 -26.41
N THR A 834 -15.54 49.12 -27.19
CA THR A 834 -16.89 48.52 -26.92
C THR A 834 -16.91 47.08 -26.36
N ALA A 835 -18.00 46.45 -25.88
CA ALA A 835 -19.27 46.75 -25.17
C ALA A 835 -20.25 45.58 -25.45
N LEU A 836 -20.58 44.74 -24.45
CA LEU A 836 -21.70 43.79 -24.48
C LEU A 836 -22.10 43.35 -23.06
N ASN A 837 -22.63 44.31 -22.30
CA ASN A 837 -23.48 44.08 -21.13
C ASN A 837 -24.56 45.16 -21.20
N ALA A 838 -25.84 44.77 -21.20
CA ALA A 838 -26.95 45.73 -21.15
C ALA A 838 -28.11 45.12 -20.35
N GLY A 839 -28.04 45.26 -19.02
CA GLY A 839 -29.21 45.32 -18.15
C GLY A 839 -29.70 46.77 -18.02
N ILE A 840 -30.90 46.99 -17.49
CA ILE A 840 -31.45 48.34 -17.29
C ILE A 840 -30.77 48.98 -16.07
N ASP A 841 -30.08 50.10 -16.26
CA ASP A 841 -29.49 50.90 -15.18
C ASP A 841 -30.55 51.72 -14.44
N TYR A 842 -30.75 51.46 -13.13
CA TYR A 842 -31.42 52.40 -12.23
C TYR A 842 -30.45 52.84 -11.12
N ASN A 843 -30.28 54.15 -10.97
CA ASN A 843 -29.61 54.73 -9.81
C ASN A 843 -30.63 54.87 -8.68
N LEU A 844 -30.53 54.02 -7.67
CA LEU A 844 -31.43 54.03 -6.53
C LEU A 844 -30.72 54.65 -5.30
N SER A 845 -31.40 55.59 -4.65
CA SER A 845 -30.98 56.16 -3.37
C SER A 845 -31.15 55.14 -2.23
N VAL A 846 -30.24 55.17 -1.24
CA VAL A 846 -30.25 54.34 -0.01
C VAL A 846 -31.64 54.27 0.64
N GLY A 847 -32.11 53.06 0.99
CA GLY A 847 -33.38 52.78 1.68
C GLY A 847 -34.20 51.62 1.06
N GLN A 848 -35.33 51.24 1.70
CA GLN A 848 -36.22 50.15 1.25
C GLN A 848 -37.02 50.48 -0.02
N LYS A 849 -37.14 49.52 -0.95
CA LYS A 849 -37.97 49.60 -2.18
C LYS A 849 -38.76 48.29 -2.42
N SER A 850 -39.99 48.38 -2.97
CA SER A 850 -40.90 47.23 -3.14
C SER A 850 -41.35 46.98 -4.61
N PHE A 851 -41.50 45.70 -5.01
CA PHE A 851 -41.85 45.23 -6.38
C PHE A 851 -42.89 44.07 -6.38
N ALA A 852 -43.72 43.87 -7.43
CA ALA A 852 -44.80 42.84 -7.49
C ALA A 852 -45.06 42.16 -8.88
N ILE A 853 -45.56 40.90 -8.91
CA ILE A 853 -45.88 40.03 -10.10
C ILE A 853 -47.16 39.17 -9.84
N GLY A 854 -48.02 38.78 -10.82
CA GLY A 854 -49.23 37.94 -10.55
C GLY A 854 -49.76 36.98 -11.65
N GLY A 855 -50.41 35.86 -11.24
CA GLY A 855 -51.15 34.85 -12.05
C GLY A 855 -51.86 33.73 -11.22
N ARG A 856 -52.94 33.07 -11.71
CA ARG A 856 -54.03 32.33 -10.99
C ARG A 856 -54.09 30.80 -11.27
N GLU A 857 -54.63 29.98 -10.34
CA GLU A 857 -54.64 28.48 -10.35
C GLU A 857 -56.04 27.78 -10.35
N VAL A 858 -56.04 26.41 -10.36
CA VAL A 858 -57.01 25.33 -9.94
C VAL A 858 -57.69 24.52 -11.09
N GLY A 859 -57.84 23.17 -11.16
CA GLY A 859 -57.59 21.97 -10.29
C GLY A 859 -58.26 20.65 -10.84
N THR A 860 -57.92 19.48 -10.24
CA THR A 860 -58.08 17.99 -10.52
C THR A 860 -59.50 17.32 -10.40
N ILE A 861 -59.82 16.04 -10.77
CA ILE A 861 -59.56 14.71 -10.11
C ILE A 861 -60.05 13.47 -10.95
N LEU A 862 -59.40 12.31 -10.69
CA LEU A 862 -59.55 10.87 -11.01
C LEU A 862 -60.95 10.19 -10.96
N ASP A 863 -61.11 9.01 -11.61
CA ASP A 863 -61.27 7.68 -10.94
C ASP A 863 -61.26 6.47 -11.92
N GLY A 864 -60.75 5.32 -11.48
CA GLY A 864 -61.02 4.00 -12.09
C GLY A 864 -59.81 3.06 -12.26
N PHE A 865 -59.64 2.11 -11.34
CA PHE A 865 -58.60 1.08 -11.35
C PHE A 865 -58.90 -0.07 -12.34
N VAL A 866 -58.31 -0.02 -13.54
CA VAL A 866 -57.80 -1.12 -14.41
C VAL A 866 -56.99 -0.38 -15.46
N LEU A 867 -55.65 -0.43 -15.54
CA LEU A 867 -55.01 0.56 -16.44
C LEU A 867 -53.99 -0.07 -17.39
N THR A 868 -54.55 -0.84 -18.32
CA THR A 868 -54.14 -1.12 -19.71
C THR A 868 -52.97 -0.30 -20.29
N THR A 869 -52.06 -0.91 -21.07
CA THR A 869 -51.14 -0.32 -22.07
C THR A 869 -50.47 1.05 -21.78
N ALA A 870 -50.32 1.50 -20.53
CA ALA A 870 -49.77 2.82 -20.20
C ALA A 870 -48.47 2.72 -19.37
N ASN A 871 -47.61 3.73 -19.56
CA ASN A 871 -46.26 3.79 -19.01
C ASN A 871 -46.26 4.01 -17.49
N LEU A 872 -45.41 3.28 -16.76
CA LEU A 872 -45.21 3.44 -15.31
C LEU A 872 -43.94 4.26 -15.02
N ASP A 873 -44.03 5.22 -14.09
CA ASP A 873 -42.86 5.93 -13.54
C ASP A 873 -42.31 5.28 -12.25
N SER A 874 -41.09 5.67 -11.86
CA SER A 874 -40.36 5.05 -10.76
C SER A 874 -41.07 5.12 -9.40
N PHE A 875 -41.83 6.18 -9.13
CA PHE A 875 -42.56 6.34 -7.87
C PHE A 875 -43.79 5.44 -7.79
N GLN A 876 -44.46 5.23 -8.93
CA GLN A 876 -45.59 4.32 -9.06
C GLN A 876 -45.18 2.85 -8.95
N LEU A 877 -43.99 2.50 -9.46
CA LEU A 877 -43.42 1.16 -9.29
C LEU A 877 -43.00 0.91 -7.82
N ASP A 878 -42.31 1.87 -7.18
CA ASP A 878 -41.87 1.75 -5.78
C ASP A 878 -43.05 1.67 -4.80
N THR A 879 -44.14 2.38 -5.09
CA THR A 879 -45.37 2.35 -4.29
C THR A 879 -46.13 1.02 -4.46
N ALA A 880 -46.06 0.38 -5.63
CA ALA A 880 -46.64 -0.94 -5.86
C ALA A 880 -45.83 -2.08 -5.20
N LEU A 881 -44.51 -1.90 -5.02
CA LEU A 881 -43.58 -2.88 -4.46
C LEU A 881 -43.43 -2.79 -2.94
N ASN A 882 -43.57 -1.61 -2.33
CA ASN A 882 -43.42 -1.38 -0.87
C ASN A 882 -44.51 -2.03 0.01
N GLY A 883 -45.44 -2.80 -0.57
CA GLY A 883 -46.42 -3.63 0.14
C GLY A 883 -46.19 -5.15 0.04
N SER A 884 -45.17 -5.63 -0.68
CA SER A 884 -44.87 -7.06 -0.88
C SER A 884 -43.44 -7.36 -0.46
N THR A 885 -43.25 -8.40 0.37
CA THR A 885 -41.94 -8.82 0.87
C THR A 885 -41.08 -9.40 -0.24
N GLY A 886 -40.28 -8.57 -0.91
CA GLY A 886 -39.22 -8.96 -1.84
C GLY A 886 -39.68 -9.73 -3.08
N PHE A 887 -38.91 -9.65 -4.16
CA PHE A 887 -39.05 -10.62 -5.23
C PHE A 887 -38.58 -11.98 -4.69
N LEU A 888 -39.41 -13.03 -4.78
CA LEU A 888 -38.91 -14.38 -4.50
C LEU A 888 -37.75 -14.66 -5.47
N LEU A 889 -36.61 -15.12 -4.95
CA LEU A 889 -35.43 -15.46 -5.74
C LEU A 889 -35.82 -16.34 -6.96
N GLY A 890 -35.46 -15.90 -8.16
CA GLY A 890 -35.83 -16.56 -9.42
C GLY A 890 -37.15 -16.10 -10.07
N SER A 891 -37.83 -15.09 -9.52
CA SER A 891 -39.07 -14.54 -10.10
C SER A 891 -38.82 -13.49 -11.20
N THR A 892 -39.76 -13.41 -12.16
CA THR A 892 -39.78 -12.40 -13.24
C THR A 892 -40.97 -11.45 -13.08
N LEU A 893 -40.72 -10.14 -13.14
CA LEU A 893 -41.75 -9.10 -13.21
C LEU A 893 -42.02 -8.72 -14.67
N THR A 894 -43.29 -8.60 -15.08
CA THR A 894 -43.66 -8.16 -16.44
C THR A 894 -44.45 -6.85 -16.43
N VAL A 895 -44.02 -5.87 -17.23
CA VAL A 895 -44.69 -4.58 -17.47
C VAL A 895 -45.29 -4.60 -18.88
N ASP A 896 -46.62 -4.51 -19.01
CA ASP A 896 -47.32 -4.59 -20.31
C ASP A 896 -47.47 -3.21 -21.02
N GLY A 897 -46.40 -2.40 -20.98
CA GLY A 897 -46.30 -0.99 -21.44
C GLY A 897 -44.85 -0.48 -21.35
N ASN A 898 -44.58 0.84 -21.49
CA ASN A 898 -43.22 1.33 -21.27
C ASN A 898 -42.89 1.42 -19.77
N TYR A 899 -41.61 1.28 -19.44
CA TYR A 899 -41.06 1.44 -18.11
C TYR A 899 -40.13 2.65 -18.09
N THR A 900 -40.20 3.51 -17.06
CA THR A 900 -39.21 4.58 -16.86
C THR A 900 -38.67 4.58 -15.43
N GLN A 901 -37.38 4.30 -15.28
CA GLN A 901 -36.66 4.48 -14.03
C GLN A 901 -36.08 5.90 -13.99
N SER A 902 -36.61 6.74 -13.10
CA SER A 902 -36.15 8.13 -12.96
C SER A 902 -34.86 8.21 -12.12
N SER A 903 -34.11 9.30 -12.28
CA SER A 903 -33.04 9.72 -11.36
C SER A 903 -33.53 9.72 -9.90
N GLY A 904 -32.76 9.11 -9.00
CA GLY A 904 -33.07 8.88 -7.59
C GLY A 904 -33.79 7.56 -7.28
N ALA A 905 -34.18 6.76 -8.28
CA ALA A 905 -34.84 5.48 -8.08
C ALA A 905 -33.88 4.29 -8.15
N LYS A 906 -34.12 3.25 -7.34
CA LYS A 906 -33.25 2.08 -7.21
C LYS A 906 -33.96 0.79 -7.66
N MET A 907 -33.33 0.04 -8.56
CA MET A 907 -33.76 -1.32 -8.95
C MET A 907 -32.87 -2.34 -8.25
N ALA A 908 -33.44 -3.31 -7.52
CA ALA A 908 -32.69 -4.36 -6.84
C ALA A 908 -32.87 -5.73 -7.52
N ILE A 909 -31.78 -6.45 -7.75
CA ILE A 909 -31.74 -7.78 -8.37
C ILE A 909 -30.95 -8.74 -7.47
N GLU A 910 -31.55 -9.86 -7.06
CA GLU A 910 -30.87 -10.92 -6.31
C GLU A 910 -30.47 -12.09 -7.23
N ILE A 911 -29.25 -12.60 -7.06
CA ILE A 911 -28.68 -13.74 -7.80
C ILE A 911 -28.30 -14.85 -6.82
N GLY A 912 -28.89 -16.03 -6.98
CA GLY A 912 -28.62 -17.20 -6.14
C GLY A 912 -27.97 -18.37 -6.87
N SER A 913 -28.05 -18.41 -8.19
CA SER A 913 -27.26 -19.30 -9.05
C SER A 913 -27.28 -18.82 -10.51
N ALA A 914 -26.46 -19.44 -11.38
CA ALA A 914 -26.46 -19.21 -12.83
C ALA A 914 -27.84 -19.34 -13.50
N ASP A 915 -28.77 -20.09 -12.90
CA ASP A 915 -30.12 -20.33 -13.43
C ASP A 915 -31.24 -19.72 -12.55
N SER A 916 -30.91 -19.09 -11.43
CA SER A 916 -31.89 -18.60 -10.45
C SER A 916 -31.56 -17.18 -9.99
N TYR A 917 -32.15 -16.21 -10.67
CA TYR A 917 -31.98 -14.77 -10.43
C TYR A 917 -33.26 -13.99 -10.80
N ASN A 918 -33.39 -12.76 -10.30
CA ASN A 918 -34.54 -11.90 -10.63
C ASN A 918 -34.41 -11.26 -12.02
N LYS A 919 -35.55 -11.03 -12.68
CA LYS A 919 -35.60 -10.44 -14.02
C LYS A 919 -36.79 -9.49 -14.21
N LEU A 920 -36.59 -8.38 -14.93
CA LEU A 920 -37.66 -7.50 -15.43
C LEU A 920 -37.91 -7.71 -16.93
N THR A 921 -39.17 -7.86 -17.33
CA THR A 921 -39.59 -7.92 -18.74
C THR A 921 -40.56 -6.78 -19.05
N VAL A 922 -40.28 -6.00 -20.09
CA VAL A 922 -41.06 -4.82 -20.48
C VAL A 922 -41.61 -5.03 -21.89
N ASN A 923 -42.94 -5.05 -22.06
CA ASN A 923 -43.58 -5.20 -23.38
C ASN A 923 -43.73 -3.86 -24.12
N GLY A 924 -43.05 -2.80 -23.67
CA GLY A 924 -42.88 -1.50 -24.31
C GLY A 924 -41.41 -1.05 -24.31
N LEU A 925 -41.15 0.26 -24.37
CA LEU A 925 -39.81 0.87 -24.26
C LEU A 925 -39.37 0.85 -22.78
N ALA A 926 -38.16 0.39 -22.47
CA ALA A 926 -37.57 0.60 -21.14
C ALA A 926 -36.66 1.83 -21.18
N SER A 927 -36.97 2.87 -20.40
CA SER A 927 -36.12 4.05 -20.22
C SER A 927 -35.42 3.98 -18.86
N LEU A 928 -34.11 3.78 -18.87
CA LEU A 928 -33.32 3.54 -17.66
C LEU A 928 -32.64 4.83 -17.18
N GLY A 929 -32.54 4.94 -15.85
CA GLY A 929 -31.95 6.03 -15.09
C GLY A 929 -31.87 5.58 -13.62
N GLY A 930 -31.31 6.39 -12.73
CA GLY A 930 -31.16 5.97 -11.32
C GLY A 930 -30.17 4.81 -11.14
N MET A 931 -30.27 4.07 -10.02
CA MET A 931 -29.30 3.05 -9.61
C MET A 931 -29.79 1.62 -9.82
N LEU A 932 -28.90 0.71 -10.20
CA LEU A 932 -29.09 -0.75 -10.08
C LEU A 932 -28.33 -1.26 -8.85
N ASP A 933 -28.91 -2.19 -8.09
CA ASP A 933 -28.29 -2.82 -6.93
C ASP A 933 -28.38 -4.34 -7.05
N VAL A 934 -27.22 -4.97 -7.13
CA VAL A 934 -27.10 -6.40 -7.33
C VAL A 934 -26.63 -7.04 -6.03
N VAL A 935 -27.33 -8.08 -5.58
CA VAL A 935 -27.03 -8.78 -4.33
C VAL A 935 -26.88 -10.27 -4.61
N LEU A 936 -25.86 -10.90 -4.04
CA LEU A 936 -25.68 -12.35 -4.08
C LEU A 936 -26.35 -12.98 -2.85
N ALA A 937 -27.04 -14.10 -3.04
CA ALA A 937 -27.47 -14.92 -1.90
C ALA A 937 -26.22 -15.46 -1.17
N ASP A 938 -26.30 -15.60 0.17
CA ASP A 938 -25.17 -15.79 1.10
C ASP A 938 -24.12 -16.86 0.72
N ASP A 939 -24.47 -17.83 -0.14
CA ASP A 939 -23.63 -18.98 -0.50
C ASP A 939 -23.13 -18.96 -1.96
N TYR A 940 -23.58 -18.00 -2.80
CA TYR A 940 -23.29 -18.02 -4.23
C TYR A 940 -22.05 -17.18 -4.60
N GLN A 941 -21.14 -17.77 -5.37
CA GLN A 941 -19.93 -17.14 -5.88
C GLN A 941 -19.88 -17.28 -7.42
N PRO A 942 -20.19 -16.19 -8.16
CA PRO A 942 -20.17 -16.19 -9.61
C PRO A 942 -18.81 -16.52 -10.21
N ARG A 943 -18.79 -17.13 -11.41
CA ARG A 943 -17.56 -17.58 -12.09
C ARG A 943 -17.32 -16.84 -13.40
N ALA A 944 -16.05 -16.73 -13.81
CA ALA A 944 -15.68 -16.17 -15.11
C ALA A 944 -16.45 -16.85 -16.26
N GLY A 945 -17.10 -16.04 -17.09
CA GLY A 945 -17.91 -16.46 -18.24
C GLY A 945 -19.40 -16.69 -17.94
N GLU A 946 -19.86 -16.50 -16.70
CA GLU A 946 -21.31 -16.52 -16.38
C GLU A 946 -21.98 -15.22 -16.83
N ILE A 947 -23.22 -15.34 -17.36
CA ILE A 947 -24.00 -14.22 -17.92
C ILE A 947 -25.45 -14.28 -17.40
N PHE A 948 -25.99 -13.16 -16.95
CA PHE A 948 -27.32 -13.01 -16.35
C PHE A 948 -28.16 -11.97 -17.10
N GLU A 949 -29.34 -12.34 -17.62
CA GLU A 949 -30.24 -11.38 -18.27
C GLU A 949 -31.21 -10.75 -17.27
N ILE A 950 -30.89 -9.55 -16.81
CA ILE A 950 -31.67 -8.88 -15.77
C ILE A 950 -32.85 -8.05 -16.30
N LEU A 951 -32.80 -7.63 -17.58
CA LEU A 951 -33.87 -6.86 -18.22
C LEU A 951 -34.03 -7.21 -19.70
N SER A 952 -35.28 -7.27 -20.17
CA SER A 952 -35.59 -7.24 -21.62
C SER A 952 -36.78 -6.36 -21.95
N ALA A 953 -36.74 -5.72 -23.13
CA ALA A 953 -37.77 -4.81 -23.61
C ALA A 953 -38.19 -5.12 -25.06
N SER A 954 -39.49 -5.09 -25.38
CA SER A 954 -39.94 -5.39 -26.74
C SER A 954 -39.80 -4.22 -27.72
N ASN A 955 -39.85 -2.96 -27.24
CA ASN A 955 -39.77 -1.75 -28.07
C ASN A 955 -38.49 -0.92 -27.82
N GLY A 956 -37.42 -1.56 -27.36
CA GLY A 956 -36.12 -0.93 -27.16
C GLY A 956 -35.79 -0.62 -25.71
N ILE A 957 -34.50 -0.40 -25.46
CA ILE A 957 -33.98 0.15 -24.21
C ILE A 957 -33.37 1.52 -24.55
N ALA A 958 -33.71 2.53 -23.76
CA ALA A 958 -33.20 3.89 -23.89
C ALA A 958 -32.56 4.33 -22.56
N GLY A 959 -31.31 4.81 -22.61
CA GLY A 959 -30.55 5.16 -21.42
C GLY A 959 -29.96 3.94 -20.68
N THR A 960 -29.15 4.22 -19.67
CA THR A 960 -28.47 3.25 -18.80
C THR A 960 -28.79 3.56 -17.33
N PHE A 961 -28.33 2.75 -16.37
CA PHE A 961 -28.48 3.07 -14.95
C PHE A 961 -27.57 4.25 -14.58
N SER A 962 -28.09 5.47 -14.76
CA SER A 962 -27.32 6.72 -14.82
C SER A 962 -26.75 7.21 -13.48
N GLU A 963 -27.13 6.61 -12.36
CA GLU A 963 -26.61 6.92 -11.01
C GLU A 963 -25.77 5.80 -10.43
N GLY A 964 -25.32 4.88 -11.30
CA GLY A 964 -24.37 3.84 -10.98
C GLY A 964 -25.01 2.51 -10.62
N ILE A 965 -24.14 1.54 -10.39
CA ILE A 965 -24.50 0.17 -10.07
C ILE A 965 -23.78 -0.21 -8.78
N SER A 966 -24.53 -0.72 -7.81
CA SER A 966 -24.00 -1.33 -6.60
C SER A 966 -23.73 -2.80 -6.90
N TRP A 967 -22.44 -3.15 -6.98
CA TRP A 967 -21.99 -4.50 -7.27
C TRP A 967 -21.64 -5.26 -5.98
N PRO A 968 -22.02 -6.53 -5.87
CA PRO A 968 -21.52 -7.39 -4.82
C PRO A 968 -20.09 -7.81 -5.15
N ALA A 969 -19.24 -7.89 -4.12
CA ALA A 969 -17.84 -8.26 -4.31
C ALA A 969 -17.70 -9.67 -4.91
N LEU A 970 -16.87 -9.80 -5.94
CA LEU A 970 -16.48 -11.08 -6.53
C LEU A 970 -15.16 -11.58 -5.93
N SER A 971 -14.94 -12.89 -5.96
CA SER A 971 -13.69 -13.49 -5.49
C SER A 971 -12.62 -13.48 -6.60
N GLY A 972 -11.38 -13.20 -6.22
CA GLY A 972 -10.24 -13.16 -7.15
C GLY A 972 -10.19 -11.89 -8.01
N LEU A 973 -9.59 -11.98 -9.20
CA LEU A 973 -9.46 -10.87 -10.17
C LEU A 973 -10.67 -10.77 -11.12
N LEU A 974 -11.84 -11.22 -10.68
CA LEU A 974 -13.07 -11.16 -11.48
C LEU A 974 -13.74 -9.81 -11.31
N GLN A 975 -14.29 -9.30 -12.41
CA GLN A 975 -15.09 -8.09 -12.44
C GLN A 975 -16.48 -8.37 -13.03
N TRP A 976 -17.44 -7.54 -12.66
CA TRP A 976 -18.75 -7.50 -13.29
C TRP A 976 -18.67 -6.64 -14.56
N GLY A 977 -19.11 -7.20 -15.67
CA GLY A 977 -19.46 -6.45 -16.86
C GLY A 977 -20.97 -6.23 -16.92
N ILE A 978 -21.37 -5.15 -17.57
CA ILE A 978 -22.76 -4.91 -17.95
C ILE A 978 -22.82 -4.56 -19.43
N SER A 979 -23.69 -5.23 -20.17
CA SER A 979 -23.88 -5.02 -21.60
C SER A 979 -25.31 -4.59 -21.88
N TYR A 980 -25.46 -3.44 -22.54
CA TYR A 980 -26.74 -2.92 -23.03
C TYR A 980 -26.90 -3.29 -24.51
N GLU A 981 -27.44 -4.46 -24.80
CA GLU A 981 -27.54 -4.96 -26.15
C GLU A 981 -28.72 -4.32 -26.90
N SER A 982 -28.48 -3.18 -27.54
CA SER A 982 -29.47 -2.42 -28.32
C SER A 982 -30.05 -3.21 -29.50
N GLY A 983 -29.32 -4.19 -30.05
CA GLY A 983 -29.76 -5.05 -31.14
C GLY A 983 -30.73 -6.17 -30.73
N THR A 984 -30.67 -6.62 -29.47
CA THR A 984 -31.55 -7.68 -28.92
C THR A 984 -32.52 -7.14 -27.87
N ASN A 985 -32.40 -5.86 -27.50
CA ASN A 985 -33.14 -5.14 -26.47
C ASN A 985 -33.04 -5.79 -25.08
N ARG A 986 -31.83 -6.16 -24.66
CA ARG A 986 -31.54 -6.83 -23.37
C ARG A 986 -30.47 -6.08 -22.60
N VAL A 987 -30.55 -6.16 -21.26
CA VAL A 987 -29.44 -5.81 -20.36
C VAL A 987 -28.91 -7.10 -19.75
N LEU A 988 -27.63 -7.36 -19.98
CA LEU A 988 -26.92 -8.52 -19.48
C LEU A 988 -25.87 -8.10 -18.46
N LEU A 989 -25.71 -8.89 -17.42
CA LEU A 989 -24.55 -8.84 -16.52
C LEU A 989 -23.64 -10.00 -16.87
N ASP A 990 -22.34 -9.78 -16.99
CA ASP A 990 -21.36 -10.85 -17.19
C ASP A 990 -20.28 -10.79 -16.11
N VAL A 991 -19.56 -11.89 -15.94
CA VAL A 991 -18.41 -11.97 -15.04
C VAL A 991 -17.17 -12.27 -15.86
N SER A 992 -16.23 -11.33 -15.90
CA SER A 992 -15.03 -11.39 -16.74
C SER A 992 -13.76 -10.98 -15.99
N THR A 993 -12.62 -10.97 -16.67
CA THR A 993 -11.34 -10.45 -16.14
C THR A 993 -11.06 -9.06 -16.74
N PRO A 994 -10.42 -8.13 -16.02
CA PRO A 994 -10.24 -6.73 -16.45
C PRO A 994 -9.49 -6.55 -17.78
N PHE A 995 -9.92 -5.55 -18.57
CA PHE A 995 -9.27 -5.10 -19.82
C PHE A 995 -8.17 -4.08 -19.54
N THR A 996 -7.14 -4.04 -20.39
CA THR A 996 -5.93 -3.21 -20.17
C THR A 996 -5.89 -1.96 -21.03
N ALA A 997 -6.69 -1.89 -22.10
CA ALA A 997 -6.84 -0.72 -22.96
C ALA A 997 -8.10 0.14 -22.69
N ASP A 998 -8.77 -0.11 -21.56
CA ASP A 998 -9.84 0.72 -21.02
C ASP A 998 -9.22 1.96 -20.34
N PHE A 999 -8.93 2.97 -21.15
CA PHE A 999 -8.17 4.16 -20.77
C PHE A 999 -9.02 5.23 -20.11
N ASP A 1000 -10.34 5.21 -20.29
CA ASP A 1000 -11.24 6.07 -19.53
C ASP A 1000 -11.87 5.38 -18.31
N GLY A 1001 -11.66 4.08 -18.16
CA GLY A 1001 -11.95 3.29 -16.97
C GLY A 1001 -13.44 2.99 -16.83
N ASP A 1002 -14.16 2.93 -17.94
CA ASP A 1002 -15.61 2.73 -17.98
C ASP A 1002 -16.04 1.25 -18.13
N GLY A 1003 -15.05 0.36 -18.30
CA GLY A 1003 -15.19 -1.09 -18.30
C GLY A 1003 -15.26 -1.71 -19.69
N ASP A 1004 -15.18 -0.92 -20.77
CA ASP A 1004 -15.06 -1.42 -22.14
C ASP A 1004 -13.86 -0.82 -22.90
N VAL A 1005 -13.75 -1.07 -24.21
CA VAL A 1005 -12.62 -0.59 -25.03
C VAL A 1005 -13.18 -0.09 -26.36
N ASP A 1006 -13.40 1.21 -26.49
CA ASP A 1006 -14.14 1.80 -27.60
C ASP A 1006 -13.48 3.05 -28.22
N GLU A 1007 -14.24 3.86 -28.97
CA GLU A 1007 -13.69 5.06 -29.62
C GLU A 1007 -13.30 6.19 -28.66
N PHE A 1008 -13.83 6.19 -27.43
CA PHE A 1008 -13.47 7.12 -26.37
C PHE A 1008 -12.10 6.78 -25.77
N ASP A 1009 -11.77 5.49 -25.65
CA ASP A 1009 -10.41 5.05 -25.32
C ASP A 1009 -9.42 5.40 -26.43
N LEU A 1010 -9.82 5.28 -27.69
CA LEU A 1010 -8.98 5.76 -28.78
C LEU A 1010 -8.71 7.26 -28.68
N ALA A 1011 -9.72 8.05 -28.32
CA ALA A 1011 -9.56 9.49 -28.13
C ALA A 1011 -8.63 9.81 -26.94
N ARG A 1012 -8.70 9.02 -25.86
CA ARG A 1012 -7.78 9.08 -24.71
C ARG A 1012 -6.35 8.75 -25.10
N TRP A 1013 -6.15 7.68 -25.86
CA TRP A 1013 -4.85 7.30 -26.41
C TRP A 1013 -4.30 8.40 -27.34
N GLN A 1014 -5.11 8.89 -28.30
CA GLN A 1014 -4.70 9.92 -29.26
C GLN A 1014 -4.32 11.25 -28.60
N SER A 1015 -5.04 11.63 -27.55
CA SER A 1015 -4.75 12.86 -26.79
C SER A 1015 -3.52 12.74 -25.88
N SER A 1016 -3.09 11.51 -25.63
CA SER A 1016 -1.95 11.16 -24.77
C SER A 1016 -0.69 10.79 -25.56
N TYR A 1017 -0.81 10.59 -26.88
CA TYR A 1017 0.29 10.21 -27.77
C TYR A 1017 1.49 11.15 -27.67
N ASP A 1018 2.67 10.57 -27.42
CA ASP A 1018 3.96 11.27 -27.29
C ASP A 1018 4.07 12.19 -26.04
N SER A 1019 3.16 12.13 -25.05
CA SER A 1019 3.36 12.91 -23.81
C SER A 1019 2.67 12.54 -22.47
N THR A 1020 1.90 11.46 -22.26
CA THR A 1020 1.42 11.09 -20.89
C THR A 1020 1.02 9.61 -20.76
N VAL A 1021 1.02 9.04 -19.55
CA VAL A 1021 0.63 7.65 -19.21
C VAL A 1021 -0.87 7.31 -19.33
N ASN A 1022 -1.70 8.26 -19.78
CA ASN A 1022 -3.16 8.12 -19.73
C ASN A 1022 -3.73 7.28 -20.88
N GLY A 1023 -2.90 6.87 -21.84
CA GLY A 1023 -3.22 5.83 -22.82
C GLY A 1023 -2.19 4.72 -22.79
N ASP A 1024 -1.50 4.52 -21.65
CA ASP A 1024 -0.45 3.53 -21.45
C ASP A 1024 -1.08 2.21 -20.98
N SER A 1025 -1.22 1.27 -21.90
CA SER A 1025 -1.80 -0.05 -21.67
C SER A 1025 -0.77 -1.11 -21.32
N ASP A 1026 0.50 -0.93 -21.70
CA ASP A 1026 1.55 -1.90 -21.45
C ASP A 1026 2.46 -1.55 -20.25
N GLY A 1027 2.23 -0.38 -19.66
CA GLY A 1027 2.77 0.07 -18.38
C GLY A 1027 4.20 0.59 -18.47
N ASP A 1028 4.63 1.05 -19.65
CA ASP A 1028 5.98 1.53 -19.90
C ASP A 1028 6.18 3.03 -19.67
N PHE A 1029 5.11 3.70 -19.23
CA PHE A 1029 5.00 5.11 -18.89
C PHE A 1029 5.10 6.09 -20.05
N ASP A 1030 4.91 5.62 -21.28
CA ASP A 1030 4.57 6.49 -22.40
C ASP A 1030 3.25 6.04 -23.07
N THR A 1031 2.79 6.83 -24.03
CA THR A 1031 1.61 6.45 -24.81
C THR A 1031 2.03 6.52 -26.26
N ASP A 1032 2.22 5.34 -26.84
CA ASP A 1032 2.81 5.19 -28.15
C ASP A 1032 2.07 4.16 -29.01
N GLY A 1033 2.68 3.78 -30.13
CA GLY A 1033 2.06 2.86 -31.08
C GLY A 1033 1.79 1.45 -30.53
N PHE A 1034 2.46 1.03 -29.45
CA PHE A 1034 2.24 -0.26 -28.79
C PHE A 1034 0.92 -0.27 -28.01
N ASP A 1035 0.57 0.84 -27.37
CA ASP A 1035 -0.71 0.95 -26.67
C ASP A 1035 -1.90 1.00 -27.61
N PHE A 1036 -1.73 1.70 -28.74
CA PHE A 1036 -2.73 1.67 -29.80
C PHE A 1036 -2.95 0.26 -30.33
N LEU A 1037 -1.90 -0.56 -30.36
CA LEU A 1037 -1.97 -1.97 -30.76
C LEU A 1037 -2.70 -2.84 -29.72
N THR A 1038 -2.63 -2.49 -28.44
CA THR A 1038 -3.40 -3.14 -27.36
C THR A 1038 -4.87 -2.73 -27.45
N TRP A 1039 -5.14 -1.42 -27.59
CA TRP A 1039 -6.48 -0.92 -27.89
C TRP A 1039 -7.10 -1.58 -29.12
N GLN A 1040 -6.38 -1.69 -30.24
CA GLN A 1040 -6.88 -2.37 -31.44
C GLN A 1040 -7.20 -3.86 -31.23
N ARG A 1041 -6.55 -4.52 -30.28
CA ARG A 1041 -6.77 -5.94 -29.97
C ARG A 1041 -7.92 -6.15 -29.00
N GLU A 1042 -8.16 -5.20 -28.11
CA GLU A 1042 -9.19 -5.24 -27.09
C GLU A 1042 -10.47 -4.49 -27.51
N PHE A 1043 -10.43 -3.72 -28.61
CA PHE A 1043 -11.55 -2.92 -29.13
C PHE A 1043 -12.84 -3.74 -29.32
N THR A 1044 -13.89 -3.33 -28.63
CA THR A 1044 -15.19 -3.99 -28.60
C THR A 1044 -16.24 -3.31 -29.49
N GLY A 1045 -16.08 -2.00 -29.79
CA GLY A 1045 -16.70 -1.20 -30.86
C GLY A 1045 -18.22 -1.29 -31.11
N ASP A 1046 -18.96 -0.20 -30.88
CA ASP A 1046 -20.37 -0.08 -31.31
C ASP A 1046 -20.53 0.31 -32.80
N LEU A 1047 -21.35 -0.44 -33.53
CA LEU A 1047 -21.61 -0.32 -34.98
C LEU A 1047 -22.73 0.69 -35.32
N SER A 1048 -22.76 1.86 -34.67
CA SER A 1048 -23.91 2.79 -34.75
C SER A 1048 -23.61 4.22 -35.27
N SER A 1049 -23.20 4.30 -36.56
CA SER A 1049 -23.64 5.29 -37.58
C SER A 1049 -22.85 6.63 -37.82
N PRO A 1050 -23.06 7.33 -38.96
CA PRO A 1050 -22.27 7.26 -40.20
C PRO A 1050 -21.39 8.50 -40.50
N LEU A 1051 -20.28 8.26 -41.21
CA LEU A 1051 -19.37 9.29 -41.77
C LEU A 1051 -20.11 10.37 -42.57
N SER A 1052 -20.07 11.63 -42.10
CA SER A 1052 -20.30 12.81 -42.94
C SER A 1052 -18.97 13.43 -43.35
N ALA A 1053 -18.74 13.46 -44.65
CA ALA A 1053 -17.50 13.84 -45.29
C ALA A 1053 -17.24 15.36 -45.33
N SER A 1054 -15.94 15.68 -45.28
CA SER A 1054 -15.23 16.84 -45.83
C SER A 1054 -15.20 18.14 -45.00
N THR A 1055 -14.00 18.65 -44.72
CA THR A 1055 -13.25 19.48 -45.68
C THR A 1055 -11.72 19.51 -45.40
N HIS A 1056 -10.98 19.01 -46.40
CA HIS A 1056 -9.63 19.38 -46.86
C HIS A 1056 -8.53 19.84 -45.88
N VAL A 1057 -7.52 18.98 -45.71
CA VAL A 1057 -6.11 19.39 -45.73
C VAL A 1057 -5.60 19.33 -47.19
N PRO A 1058 -4.79 20.28 -47.68
CA PRO A 1058 -4.29 20.27 -49.05
C PRO A 1058 -3.21 19.20 -49.25
N GLU A 1059 -3.44 18.24 -50.14
CA GLU A 1059 -2.37 17.40 -50.70
C GLU A 1059 -1.65 18.15 -51.84
N PRO A 1060 -0.31 18.04 -51.96
CA PRO A 1060 0.37 18.36 -53.21
C PRO A 1060 -0.06 17.34 -54.28
N SER A 1061 -0.60 17.85 -55.39
CA SER A 1061 -1.06 17.05 -56.52
C SER A 1061 -0.01 16.01 -56.97
N SER A 1062 -0.46 14.76 -57.09
CA SER A 1062 0.19 13.59 -57.67
C SER A 1062 0.62 13.72 -59.15
N VAL A 1063 0.65 14.95 -59.68
CA VAL A 1063 1.22 15.30 -60.99
C VAL A 1063 2.76 15.44 -60.94
N VAL A 1064 3.37 15.56 -59.74
CA VAL A 1064 4.85 15.61 -59.60
C VAL A 1064 5.49 14.22 -59.38
N ALA A 1065 4.75 13.24 -58.83
CA ALA A 1065 5.26 11.87 -58.67
C ALA A 1065 5.23 11.04 -59.97
N LEU A 1066 4.36 11.37 -60.93
CA LEU A 1066 4.32 10.72 -62.24
C LEU A 1066 5.38 11.23 -63.24
N LEU A 1067 6.13 12.29 -62.92
CA LEU A 1067 7.31 12.71 -63.68
C LEU A 1067 8.64 12.18 -63.10
N GLY A 1068 8.63 11.60 -61.90
CA GLY A 1068 9.82 11.03 -61.25
C GLY A 1068 10.10 9.57 -61.59
N LEU A 1069 9.08 8.78 -61.95
CA LEU A 1069 9.23 7.34 -62.23
C LEU A 1069 9.33 6.98 -63.72
N ALA A 1070 9.26 7.96 -64.63
CA ALA A 1070 9.50 7.77 -66.07
C ALA A 1070 10.97 7.99 -66.50
N THR A 1071 11.91 8.15 -65.56
CA THR A 1071 13.36 8.31 -65.87
C THR A 1071 14.27 7.22 -65.30
N ILE A 1072 13.74 6.16 -64.66
CA ILE A 1072 14.55 5.01 -64.19
C ILE A 1072 14.12 3.72 -64.90
N SER A 1073 14.01 3.77 -66.22
CA SER A 1073 13.96 2.60 -67.12
C SER A 1073 14.86 2.75 -68.34
N ILE A 1074 15.87 3.62 -68.28
CA ILE A 1074 16.99 3.63 -69.22
C ILE A 1074 18.27 3.69 -68.40
N LEU A 1075 18.87 2.52 -68.16
CA LEU A 1075 20.33 2.24 -68.10
C LEU A 1075 20.60 0.94 -67.31
N SER A 1076 19.95 -0.16 -67.69
CA SER A 1076 20.61 -1.47 -67.64
C SER A 1076 21.23 -1.73 -69.01
N ARG A 1077 22.54 -1.54 -69.12
CA ARG A 1077 23.37 -2.22 -70.12
C ARG A 1077 24.54 -2.91 -69.41
N PRO A 1078 24.59 -4.25 -69.43
CA PRO A 1078 25.79 -5.00 -69.11
C PRO A 1078 26.62 -5.20 -70.38
N ARG A 1079 27.91 -4.85 -70.32
CA ARG A 1079 29.04 -5.41 -71.09
C ARG A 1079 30.28 -5.07 -70.27
N TYR A 1080 31.23 -5.94 -69.95
CA TYR A 1080 31.82 -7.13 -70.59
C TYR A 1080 32.29 -8.04 -69.43
N LEU A 1081 32.18 -9.38 -69.45
CA LEU A 1081 32.75 -10.38 -70.35
C LEU A 1081 31.97 -11.69 -70.22
#